data_AF-A0ABD2S054-F1
#
_entry.id   AF-A0ABD2S054-F1
#
_cell.length_a   1.000
_cell.length_b   1.000
_cell.length_c   1.000
_cell.angle_alpha   90.00
_cell.angle_beta   90.00
_cell.angle_gamma   90.00
#
_symmetry.space_group_name_H-M   'P 1'
#
loop_
_entity.id
_entity.type
_entity.pdbx_description
1 polymer ?
#
loop_
_entity_poly.entity_id
_entity_poly.type
_entity_poly.pdbx_seq_one_letter_code
_entity_poly.pdbx_strand_id
1 'polypeptide(L)'
;MSNAGEEDNDDVLSDVEADDPVPIDLISSPSPEDVSIEKFREILAELDREREARLAAEDSKSQLQASFNRLRVLAHDAIKKRDEHSRQRDEALREKEEASTTVEKVTEELKEVTRQRDEFSEELEEVKKAKDSMRTEMETSGSMLVSGIDKISGKVSQFKNFVAGGLPRSQKYTGLPAVAYGVIKRTNDIVEELLRQIESTAKSRNEAREQMDHRNYEIAIEVSQLESTISGLRDEVAKKASVVESLEKSIGEKDEKLSELEQEMCEKQKALESEVGELRDLVKDYEGKLSSSESKMEMQRSLLAEQLKYVTKIHEQIYNSVMVVDARKASELSESLFLAQEMDMEENIRAVLAGLESIHEMSEFVVQKTRDLLEEKSHEVKSLNESVSQLVKEKEQIGSLLKSALSKRISVDLSSKTNELFKIAENGLREAGINYKFNNHVGDGKITASDNKMHAANTEEDEVYALAGALENIIKQSQVEIIDLKHTVEELREESSLLKEHVETQAKELSQWKQRVEELEEKERVANENVEGLMLDITAAEEEITRWKVAAQQEAAAGKAVEQECAAQLAAVRQQLEAAKEAVLEFGRKLKFKEETADAAMAARDAAEKSLRLADLRASRLRDKVEELTRQLEELDGRETSTTGLNRPRYMCWPWQWLGLDSVGMRRVETQQEGANEMELSEPLL
;
A
#
# COMPACT_ATOMS: atom_id res chain seq x y z
N MET A 1 -52.33 -4.25 -1.14
CA MET A 1 -53.54 -3.41 -0.99
C MET A 1 -53.20 -2.24 -0.09
N SER A 2 -54.02 -1.19 -0.12
CA SER A 2 -53.89 0.05 0.70
C SER A 2 -52.86 1.07 0.18
N ASN A 3 -53.34 2.03 -0.62
CA ASN A 3 -52.68 3.32 -0.83
C ASN A 3 -52.93 4.25 0.38
N ALA A 4 -51.89 4.93 0.82
CA ALA A 4 -51.86 6.26 1.42
C ALA A 4 -50.39 6.70 1.33
N GLY A 5 -50.00 7.89 0.93
CA GLY A 5 -50.76 9.14 0.83
C GLY A 5 -49.84 10.24 1.33
N GLU A 6 -48.83 10.58 0.53
CA GLU A 6 -47.88 11.66 0.84
C GLU A 6 -48.43 12.95 0.24
N GLU A 7 -48.84 13.87 1.12
CA GLU A 7 -49.30 15.21 0.76
C GLU A 7 -48.10 16.14 0.56
N ASP A 8 -48.17 16.98 -0.49
CA ASP A 8 -47.17 18.00 -0.78
C ASP A 8 -47.04 18.99 0.40
N ASN A 9 -45.85 19.07 0.99
CA ASN A 9 -45.46 20.16 1.88
C ASN A 9 -44.44 21.06 1.16
N ASP A 10 -44.93 21.77 0.14
CA ASP A 10 -44.21 22.85 -0.54
C ASP A 10 -44.84 24.19 -0.09
N ASP A 11 -44.50 24.61 1.13
CA ASP A 11 -44.82 25.93 1.66
C ASP A 11 -43.67 26.44 2.54
N VAL A 12 -43.59 27.76 2.71
CA VAL A 12 -42.49 28.52 3.34
C VAL A 12 -41.20 28.60 2.49
N LEU A 13 -41.16 29.56 1.56
CA LEU A 13 -40.26 30.73 1.61
C LEU A 13 -40.61 31.73 0.49
N SER A 14 -41.80 32.34 0.60
CA SER A 14 -42.18 33.52 -0.19
C SER A 14 -41.76 34.79 0.56
N ASP A 15 -40.54 35.26 0.36
CA ASP A 15 -40.13 36.60 0.75
C ASP A 15 -39.09 37.17 -0.25
N VAL A 16 -39.60 37.64 -1.39
CA VAL A 16 -38.90 38.51 -2.32
C VAL A 16 -39.83 39.68 -2.60
N GLU A 17 -39.38 40.88 -2.21
CA GLU A 17 -40.11 42.12 -2.43
C GLU A 17 -40.38 42.31 -3.92
N ALA A 18 -41.63 42.60 -4.27
CA ALA A 18 -42.00 42.96 -5.62
C ALA A 18 -41.59 44.42 -5.87
N ASP A 19 -40.38 44.61 -6.40
CA ASP A 19 -39.94 45.92 -6.90
C ASP A 19 -40.93 46.41 -7.97
N ASP A 20 -41.48 47.61 -7.75
CA ASP A 20 -42.35 48.30 -8.69
C ASP A 20 -41.62 48.50 -10.04
N PRO A 21 -42.32 48.34 -11.19
CA PRO A 21 -41.73 48.61 -12.49
C PRO A 21 -41.43 50.11 -12.62
N VAL A 22 -40.15 50.47 -12.44
CA VAL A 22 -39.63 51.83 -12.69
C VAL A 22 -40.07 52.28 -14.10
N PRO A 23 -40.74 53.43 -14.23
CA PRO A 23 -41.10 53.95 -15.55
C PRO A 23 -39.86 54.17 -16.41
N ILE A 24 -39.83 53.56 -17.59
CA ILE A 24 -38.82 53.86 -18.59
C ILE A 24 -39.08 55.29 -19.08
N ASP A 25 -38.29 56.24 -18.59
CA ASP A 25 -38.29 57.61 -19.10
C ASP A 25 -37.91 57.60 -20.59
N LEU A 26 -38.90 57.93 -21.43
CA LEU A 26 -38.75 58.15 -22.86
C LEU A 26 -37.97 59.45 -23.13
N ILE A 27 -36.67 59.44 -22.84
CA ILE A 27 -35.78 60.54 -23.14
C ILE A 27 -35.50 60.56 -24.65
N SER A 28 -36.07 61.58 -25.31
CA SER A 28 -35.68 62.09 -26.63
C SER A 28 -35.82 61.14 -27.82
N SER A 29 -36.96 61.23 -28.51
CA SER A 29 -37.01 60.97 -29.96
C SER A 29 -36.15 62.02 -30.69
N PRO A 30 -35.08 61.66 -31.42
CA PRO A 30 -34.37 62.60 -32.28
C PRO A 30 -35.26 63.00 -33.47
N SER A 31 -35.04 64.21 -34.00
CA SER A 31 -35.77 64.78 -35.13
C SER A 31 -35.61 63.96 -36.42
N PRO A 32 -36.58 63.99 -37.36
CA PRO A 32 -36.60 63.15 -38.55
C PRO A 32 -35.71 63.68 -39.70
N GLU A 33 -34.52 64.18 -39.36
CA GLU A 33 -33.51 64.65 -40.31
C GLU A 33 -32.18 63.95 -39.93
N ASP A 34 -31.50 63.36 -40.92
CA ASP A 34 -30.28 62.53 -40.82
C ASP A 34 -30.37 61.11 -40.20
N VAL A 35 -31.41 60.35 -40.58
CA VAL A 35 -31.30 58.88 -40.69
C VAL A 35 -30.63 58.53 -42.02
N SER A 36 -29.31 58.58 -42.05
CA SER A 36 -28.49 58.07 -43.16
C SER A 36 -28.71 56.55 -43.31
N ILE A 37 -28.62 56.03 -44.54
CA ILE A 37 -28.82 54.59 -44.84
C ILE A 37 -27.80 53.74 -44.06
N GLU A 38 -26.64 54.30 -43.78
CA GLU A 38 -25.54 53.77 -42.98
C GLU A 38 -25.98 53.50 -41.53
N LYS A 39 -26.58 54.49 -40.85
CA LYS A 39 -27.12 54.34 -39.48
C LYS A 39 -28.22 53.28 -39.41
N PHE A 40 -29.07 53.18 -40.44
CA PHE A 40 -30.11 52.14 -40.49
C PHE A 40 -29.50 50.74 -40.65
N ARG A 41 -28.41 50.58 -41.42
CA ARG A 41 -27.65 49.34 -41.50
C ARG A 41 -26.92 48.99 -40.20
N GLU A 42 -26.37 49.99 -39.52
CA GLU A 42 -25.70 49.85 -38.23
C GLU A 42 -26.67 49.36 -37.13
N ILE A 43 -27.86 49.96 -37.04
CA ILE A 43 -28.92 49.53 -36.10
C ILE A 43 -29.41 48.11 -36.39
N LEU A 44 -29.49 47.69 -37.66
CA LEU A 44 -29.80 46.29 -38.01
C LEU A 44 -28.68 45.34 -37.56
N ALA A 45 -27.41 45.72 -37.74
CA ALA A 45 -26.28 44.95 -37.26
C ALA A 45 -26.14 44.93 -35.72
N GLU A 46 -26.64 45.94 -35.01
CA GLU A 46 -26.82 45.89 -33.54
C GLU A 46 -27.96 44.97 -33.12
N LEU A 47 -29.11 45.02 -33.81
CA LEU A 47 -30.25 44.14 -33.54
C LEU A 47 -29.89 42.66 -33.73
N ASP A 48 -29.12 42.33 -34.77
CA ASP A 48 -28.69 40.96 -35.02
C ASP A 48 -27.60 40.51 -34.04
N ARG A 49 -26.64 41.38 -33.65
CA ARG A 49 -25.69 41.10 -32.55
C ARG A 49 -26.40 40.86 -31.21
N GLU A 50 -27.44 41.64 -30.89
CA GLU A 50 -28.26 41.49 -29.69
C GLU A 50 -29.06 40.16 -29.72
N ARG A 51 -29.54 39.73 -30.89
CA ARG A 51 -30.19 38.42 -31.05
C ARG A 51 -29.21 37.27 -30.85
N GLU A 52 -28.02 37.35 -31.43
CA GLU A 52 -26.96 36.36 -31.23
C GLU A 52 -26.52 36.28 -29.76
N ALA A 53 -26.36 37.43 -29.09
CA ALA A 53 -26.06 37.50 -27.66
C ALA A 53 -27.16 36.86 -26.79
N ARG A 54 -28.44 37.07 -27.12
CA ARG A 54 -29.56 36.42 -26.40
C ARG A 54 -29.60 34.91 -26.62
N LEU A 55 -29.37 34.43 -27.84
CA LEU A 55 -29.31 32.99 -28.11
C LEU A 55 -28.15 32.33 -27.33
N ALA A 56 -26.97 32.96 -27.33
CA ALA A 56 -25.84 32.49 -26.52
C ALA A 56 -26.16 32.50 -25.01
N ALA A 57 -26.89 33.51 -24.52
CA ALA A 57 -27.33 33.57 -23.13
C ALA A 57 -28.36 32.46 -22.80
N GLU A 58 -29.33 32.18 -23.67
CA GLU A 58 -30.32 31.11 -23.50
C GLU A 58 -29.69 29.71 -23.57
N ASP A 59 -28.72 29.50 -24.46
CA ASP A 59 -27.93 28.26 -24.53
C ASP A 59 -27.10 28.07 -23.25
N SER A 60 -26.40 29.11 -22.78
CA SER A 60 -25.60 29.03 -21.55
C SER A 60 -26.48 28.74 -20.33
N LYS A 61 -27.66 29.38 -20.22
CA LYS A 61 -28.66 29.11 -19.18
C LYS A 61 -29.15 27.66 -19.24
N SER A 62 -29.40 27.13 -20.43
CA SER A 62 -29.86 25.75 -20.63
C SER A 62 -28.79 24.73 -20.24
N GLN A 63 -27.53 25.00 -20.59
CA GLN A 63 -26.37 24.19 -20.15
C GLN A 63 -26.19 24.23 -18.63
N LEU A 64 -26.33 25.41 -18.00
CA LEU A 64 -26.24 25.57 -16.55
C LEU A 64 -27.38 24.86 -15.81
N GLN A 65 -28.59 24.89 -16.37
CA GLN A 65 -29.74 24.16 -15.83
C GLN A 65 -29.56 22.64 -15.98
N ALA A 66 -28.93 22.16 -17.06
CA ALA A 66 -28.57 20.76 -17.22
C ALA A 66 -27.49 20.32 -16.22
N SER A 67 -26.46 21.14 -15.98
CA SER A 67 -25.41 20.84 -15.00
C SER A 67 -25.95 20.85 -13.57
N PHE A 68 -26.82 21.81 -13.22
CA PHE A 68 -27.51 21.87 -11.93
C PHE A 68 -28.39 20.63 -11.69
N ASN A 69 -29.17 20.20 -12.69
CA ASN A 69 -29.97 18.97 -12.58
C ASN A 69 -29.08 17.73 -12.37
N ARG A 70 -27.93 17.64 -13.05
CA ARG A 70 -26.96 16.55 -12.86
C ARG A 70 -26.37 16.58 -11.44
N LEU A 71 -26.01 17.75 -10.94
CA LEU A 71 -25.50 17.92 -9.58
C LEU A 71 -26.55 17.54 -8.52
N ARG A 72 -27.81 17.92 -8.73
CA ARG A 72 -28.94 17.55 -7.85
C ARG A 72 -29.13 16.03 -7.78
N VAL A 73 -29.05 15.33 -8.91
CA VAL A 73 -29.09 13.84 -8.94
C VAL A 73 -27.92 13.25 -8.17
N LEU A 74 -26.69 13.74 -8.39
CA LEU A 74 -25.51 13.28 -7.66
C LEU A 74 -25.62 13.52 -6.14
N ALA A 75 -26.18 14.66 -5.72
CA ALA A 75 -26.42 14.97 -4.31
C ALA A 75 -27.45 14.00 -3.68
N HIS A 76 -28.56 13.71 -4.37
CA HIS A 76 -29.53 12.71 -3.90
C HIS A 76 -28.94 11.29 -3.84
N ASP A 77 -28.13 10.88 -4.82
CA ASP A 77 -27.45 9.59 -4.79
C ASP A 77 -26.41 9.49 -3.66
N ALA A 78 -25.70 10.59 -3.36
CA ALA A 78 -24.78 10.65 -2.21
C ALA A 78 -25.51 10.52 -0.87
N ILE A 79 -26.64 11.25 -0.70
CA ILE A 79 -27.51 11.13 0.48
C ILE A 79 -28.03 9.69 0.62
N LYS A 80 -28.55 9.11 -0.48
CA LYS A 80 -29.06 7.73 -0.50
C LYS A 80 -28.00 6.70 -0.10
N LYS A 81 -26.75 6.85 -0.56
CA LYS A 81 -25.63 5.99 -0.16
C LYS A 81 -25.27 6.14 1.31
N ARG A 82 -25.22 7.37 1.84
CA ARG A 82 -24.98 7.65 3.27
C ARG A 82 -26.04 6.99 4.16
N ASP A 83 -27.30 7.09 3.77
CA ASP A 83 -28.43 6.55 4.53
C ASP A 83 -28.43 5.02 4.48
N GLU A 84 -28.10 4.43 3.34
CA GLU A 84 -27.96 2.98 3.18
C GLU A 84 -26.79 2.41 4.00
N HIS A 85 -25.61 3.04 3.97
CA HIS A 85 -24.51 2.67 4.85
C HIS A 85 -24.84 2.83 6.34
N SER A 86 -25.77 3.72 6.69
CA SER A 86 -26.22 3.86 8.07
C SER A 86 -27.16 2.73 8.48
N ARG A 87 -28.09 2.30 7.62
CA ARG A 87 -28.90 1.09 7.86
C ARG A 87 -28.04 -0.15 8.01
N GLN A 88 -27.04 -0.34 7.14
CA GLN A 88 -26.11 -1.48 7.21
C GLN A 88 -25.33 -1.51 8.53
N ARG A 89 -24.92 -0.34 9.04
CA ARG A 89 -24.26 -0.22 10.34
C ARG A 89 -25.20 -0.59 11.50
N ASP A 90 -26.44 -0.11 11.46
CA ASP A 90 -27.44 -0.38 12.49
C ASP A 90 -27.91 -1.85 12.48
N GLU A 91 -27.92 -2.50 11.31
CA GLU A 91 -28.15 -3.93 11.16
C GLU A 91 -27.00 -4.76 11.73
N ALA A 92 -25.75 -4.46 11.36
CA ALA A 92 -24.56 -5.12 11.91
C ALA A 92 -24.44 -4.93 13.44
N LEU A 93 -24.90 -3.80 13.99
CA LEU A 93 -24.98 -3.59 15.44
C LEU A 93 -26.04 -4.49 16.10
N ARG A 94 -27.22 -4.65 15.49
CA ARG A 94 -28.25 -5.59 15.98
C ARG A 94 -27.78 -7.04 15.91
N GLU A 95 -27.18 -7.47 14.80
CA GLU A 95 -26.62 -8.82 14.66
C GLU A 95 -25.54 -9.09 15.73
N LYS A 96 -24.68 -8.10 16.02
CA LYS A 96 -23.68 -8.19 17.09
C LYS A 96 -24.31 -8.30 18.48
N GLU A 97 -25.38 -7.55 18.75
CA GLU A 97 -26.11 -7.62 20.03
C GLU A 97 -26.79 -8.98 20.19
N GLU A 98 -27.49 -9.46 19.15
CA GLU A 98 -28.09 -10.80 19.12
C GLU A 98 -27.05 -11.90 19.35
N ALA A 99 -25.91 -11.84 18.64
CA ALA A 99 -24.78 -12.74 18.85
C ALA A 99 -24.28 -12.70 20.30
N SER A 100 -24.11 -11.50 20.89
CA SER A 100 -23.71 -11.33 22.29
C SER A 100 -24.71 -12.01 23.25
N THR A 101 -26.02 -11.87 23.04
CA THR A 101 -27.02 -12.55 23.90
C THR A 101 -27.02 -14.07 23.73
N THR A 102 -26.67 -14.60 22.55
CA THR A 102 -26.52 -16.06 22.36
C THR A 102 -25.25 -16.59 23.03
N VAL A 103 -24.14 -15.86 22.97
CA VAL A 103 -22.92 -16.18 23.72
C VAL A 103 -23.19 -16.19 25.22
N GLU A 104 -23.88 -15.16 25.75
CA GLU A 104 -24.24 -15.10 27.17
C GLU A 104 -25.06 -16.32 27.60
N LYS A 105 -26.11 -16.69 26.84
CA LYS A 105 -26.90 -17.92 27.08
C LYS A 105 -26.05 -19.19 27.09
N VAL A 106 -25.19 -19.35 26.08
CA VAL A 106 -24.27 -20.53 26.00
C VAL A 106 -23.30 -20.54 27.18
N THR A 107 -22.84 -19.39 27.68
CA THR A 107 -21.99 -19.36 28.89
C THR A 107 -22.73 -19.73 30.16
N GLU A 108 -24.02 -19.40 30.30
CA GLU A 108 -24.85 -19.86 31.43
C GLU A 108 -25.17 -21.36 31.32
N GLU A 109 -25.50 -21.86 30.13
CA GLU A 109 -25.67 -23.31 29.89
C GLU A 109 -24.38 -24.09 30.22
N LEU A 110 -23.21 -23.57 29.84
CA LEU A 110 -21.92 -24.19 30.17
C LEU A 110 -21.62 -24.20 31.67
N LYS A 111 -21.98 -23.14 32.41
CA LYS A 111 -21.89 -23.10 33.88
C LYS A 111 -22.79 -24.15 34.51
N GLU A 112 -24.02 -24.28 34.04
CA GLU A 112 -24.98 -25.27 34.56
C GLU A 112 -24.55 -26.72 34.26
N VAL A 113 -24.05 -27.01 33.05
CA VAL A 113 -23.47 -28.32 32.71
C VAL A 113 -22.23 -28.62 33.58
N THR A 114 -21.40 -27.61 33.87
CA THR A 114 -20.25 -27.75 34.77
C THR A 114 -20.70 -28.07 36.20
N ARG A 115 -21.75 -27.39 36.69
CA ARG A 115 -22.36 -27.63 38.01
C ARG A 115 -22.90 -29.06 38.11
N GLN A 116 -23.67 -29.52 37.12
CA GLN A 116 -24.21 -30.88 37.07
C GLN A 116 -23.12 -31.95 37.03
N ARG A 117 -22.03 -31.73 36.27
CA ARG A 117 -20.86 -32.63 36.25
C ARG A 117 -20.26 -32.79 37.64
N ASP A 118 -20.15 -31.69 38.40
CA ASP A 118 -19.54 -31.70 39.72
C ASP A 118 -20.46 -32.41 40.74
N GLU A 119 -21.77 -32.20 40.66
CA GLU A 119 -22.78 -32.96 41.43
C GLU A 119 -22.70 -34.47 41.12
N PHE A 120 -22.67 -34.88 39.85
CA PHE A 120 -22.51 -36.28 39.46
C PHE A 120 -21.17 -36.89 39.93
N SER A 121 -20.11 -36.08 40.01
CA SER A 121 -18.82 -36.54 40.54
C SER A 121 -18.87 -36.79 42.04
N GLU A 122 -19.62 -35.98 42.80
CA GLU A 122 -19.83 -36.16 44.24
C GLU A 122 -20.71 -37.39 44.51
N GLU A 123 -21.83 -37.56 43.79
CA GLU A 123 -22.67 -38.77 43.86
C GLU A 123 -21.87 -40.05 43.55
N LEU A 124 -20.99 -40.02 42.54
CA LEU A 124 -20.13 -41.15 42.20
C LEU A 124 -19.14 -41.50 43.33
N GLU A 125 -18.63 -40.49 44.05
CA GLU A 125 -17.78 -40.71 45.23
C GLU A 125 -18.56 -41.32 46.40
N GLU A 126 -19.79 -40.86 46.64
CA GLU A 126 -20.68 -41.46 47.66
C GLU A 126 -21.05 -42.91 47.34
N VAL A 127 -21.46 -43.20 46.09
CA VAL A 127 -21.74 -44.57 45.64
C VAL A 127 -20.51 -45.47 45.77
N LYS A 128 -19.30 -44.95 45.50
CA LYS A 128 -18.05 -45.67 45.70
C LYS A 128 -17.80 -45.98 47.18
N LYS A 129 -17.99 -45.00 48.09
CA LYS A 129 -17.89 -45.19 49.55
C LYS A 129 -18.89 -46.24 50.05
N ALA A 130 -20.14 -46.17 49.59
CA ALA A 130 -21.19 -47.13 49.95
C ALA A 130 -20.86 -48.56 49.47
N LYS A 131 -20.37 -48.72 48.23
CA LYS A 131 -19.94 -50.00 47.66
C LYS A 131 -18.74 -50.58 48.42
N ASP A 132 -17.78 -49.75 48.83
CA ASP A 132 -16.62 -50.20 49.60
C ASP A 132 -17.03 -50.56 51.05
N SER A 133 -18.00 -49.87 51.66
CA SER A 133 -18.62 -50.30 52.93
C SER A 133 -19.31 -51.66 52.80
N MET A 134 -20.18 -51.83 51.80
CA MET A 134 -20.88 -53.11 51.55
C MET A 134 -19.92 -54.27 51.28
N ARG A 135 -18.77 -54.01 50.63
CA ARG A 135 -17.68 -55.00 50.48
C ARG A 135 -17.14 -55.42 51.85
N THR A 136 -16.84 -54.50 52.75
CA THR A 136 -16.35 -54.86 54.10
C THR A 136 -17.39 -55.62 54.92
N GLU A 137 -18.68 -55.30 54.77
CA GLU A 137 -19.78 -56.05 55.38
C GLU A 137 -19.92 -57.47 54.80
N MET A 138 -19.74 -57.64 53.49
CA MET A 138 -19.71 -58.95 52.84
C MET A 138 -18.51 -59.79 53.28
N GLU A 139 -17.31 -59.20 53.36
CA GLU A 139 -16.09 -59.87 53.84
C GLU A 139 -16.25 -60.28 55.32
N THR A 140 -16.82 -59.41 56.14
CA THR A 140 -17.14 -59.71 57.56
C THR A 140 -18.17 -60.83 57.66
N SER A 141 -19.26 -60.76 56.89
CA SER A 141 -20.31 -61.79 56.85
C SER A 141 -19.79 -63.13 56.36
N GLY A 142 -18.91 -63.13 55.34
CA GLY A 142 -18.19 -64.31 54.86
C GLY A 142 -17.33 -64.95 55.95
N SER A 143 -16.57 -64.14 56.70
CA SER A 143 -15.77 -64.64 57.83
C SER A 143 -16.64 -65.24 58.95
N MET A 144 -17.81 -64.65 59.22
CA MET A 144 -18.78 -65.19 60.18
C MET A 144 -19.42 -66.49 59.70
N LEU A 145 -19.75 -66.60 58.41
CA LEU A 145 -20.27 -67.82 57.80
C LEU A 145 -19.26 -68.96 57.83
N VAL A 146 -17.99 -68.70 57.49
CA VAL A 146 -16.91 -69.71 57.61
C VAL A 146 -16.75 -70.14 59.07
N SER A 147 -16.66 -69.19 60.02
CA SER A 147 -16.59 -69.53 61.45
C SER A 147 -17.83 -70.30 61.95
N GLY A 148 -19.01 -70.01 61.39
CA GLY A 148 -20.25 -70.74 61.66
C GLY A 148 -20.22 -72.16 61.12
N ILE A 149 -19.76 -72.35 59.88
CA ILE A 149 -19.56 -73.64 59.23
C ILE A 149 -18.54 -74.48 60.01
N ASP A 150 -17.42 -73.90 60.45
CA ASP A 150 -16.42 -74.60 61.27
C ASP A 150 -16.98 -75.03 62.63
N LYS A 151 -17.76 -74.17 63.29
CA LYS A 151 -18.46 -74.50 64.56
C LYS A 151 -19.54 -75.56 64.38
N ILE A 152 -20.24 -75.57 63.24
CA ILE A 152 -21.24 -76.60 62.90
C ILE A 152 -20.53 -77.91 62.55
N SER A 153 -19.49 -77.88 61.70
CA SER A 153 -18.67 -79.03 61.31
C SER A 153 -18.01 -79.70 62.52
N GLY A 154 -17.47 -78.91 63.46
CA GLY A 154 -16.93 -79.38 64.74
C GLY A 154 -17.98 -80.00 65.67
N LYS A 155 -19.26 -79.64 65.55
CA LYS A 155 -20.37 -80.27 66.28
C LYS A 155 -20.94 -81.50 65.55
N VAL A 156 -21.05 -81.45 64.23
CA VAL A 156 -21.56 -82.55 63.38
C VAL A 156 -20.58 -83.72 63.35
N SER A 157 -19.28 -83.47 63.38
CA SER A 157 -18.25 -84.51 63.53
C SER A 157 -18.30 -85.26 64.87
N GLN A 158 -18.97 -84.72 65.89
CA GLN A 158 -19.25 -85.42 67.15
C GLN A 158 -20.51 -86.31 67.07
N PHE A 159 -21.39 -86.12 66.08
CA PHE A 159 -22.58 -86.94 65.85
C PHE A 159 -22.29 -88.19 64.99
N LYS A 160 -21.29 -88.98 65.40
CA LYS A 160 -21.10 -90.32 64.88
C LYS A 160 -22.04 -91.29 65.61
N ASN A 161 -23.34 -91.28 65.23
CA ASN A 161 -24.31 -92.39 65.31
C ASN A 161 -25.78 -91.89 65.13
N PHE A 162 -26.33 -92.02 63.92
CA PHE A 162 -27.79 -92.10 63.70
C PHE A 162 -28.18 -93.51 63.23
N VAL A 163 -27.83 -94.51 64.04
CA VAL A 163 -28.23 -95.92 63.85
C VAL A 163 -28.77 -96.51 65.16
N ALA A 164 -29.65 -95.76 65.84
CA ALA A 164 -30.51 -96.24 66.93
C ALA A 164 -31.55 -95.18 67.31
N GLY A 165 -32.81 -95.32 66.88
CA GLY A 165 -33.87 -94.37 67.21
C GLY A 165 -34.99 -94.31 66.18
N GLY A 166 -35.82 -95.36 66.11
CA GLY A 166 -36.98 -95.40 65.21
C GLY A 166 -38.06 -94.38 65.55
N LEU A 167 -38.91 -94.06 64.56
CA LEU A 167 -40.02 -93.10 64.69
C LEU A 167 -40.95 -93.42 65.89
N PRO A 168 -41.53 -92.39 66.54
CA PRO A 168 -42.45 -92.58 67.66
C PRO A 168 -43.70 -93.36 67.24
N ARG A 169 -43.90 -94.54 67.83
CA ARG A 169 -45.12 -95.36 67.65
C ARG A 169 -46.28 -94.75 68.43
N SER A 170 -47.35 -94.37 67.73
CA SER A 170 -48.63 -94.01 68.35
C SER A 170 -49.51 -95.24 68.59
N GLN A 171 -50.31 -95.22 69.66
CA GLN A 171 -50.86 -96.41 70.30
C GLN A 171 -52.39 -96.54 70.16
N LYS A 172 -52.97 -96.19 69.00
CA LYS A 172 -54.44 -96.18 68.80
C LYS A 172 -55.00 -96.93 67.58
N TYR A 173 -54.16 -97.41 66.67
CA TYR A 173 -54.60 -98.33 65.61
C TYR A 173 -53.50 -99.37 65.34
N THR A 174 -53.80 -100.66 65.55
CA THR A 174 -52.87 -101.78 65.32
C THR A 174 -53.27 -102.58 64.08
N GLY A 175 -52.34 -102.76 63.14
CA GLY A 175 -52.53 -103.54 61.90
C GLY A 175 -52.51 -102.70 60.62
N LEU A 176 -52.62 -103.37 59.46
CA LEU A 176 -52.56 -102.76 58.13
C LEU A 176 -53.42 -101.50 57.93
N PRO A 177 -54.67 -101.40 58.44
CA PRO A 177 -55.52 -100.22 58.20
C PRO A 177 -54.94 -98.90 58.77
N ALA A 178 -54.21 -98.98 59.88
CA ALA A 178 -53.52 -97.82 60.47
C ALA A 178 -52.44 -97.27 59.53
N VAL A 179 -51.67 -98.19 58.95
CA VAL A 179 -50.60 -97.89 57.99
C VAL A 179 -51.21 -97.36 56.70
N ALA A 180 -52.31 -97.95 56.21
CA ALA A 180 -53.01 -97.48 55.03
C ALA A 180 -53.50 -96.03 55.20
N TYR A 181 -54.21 -95.70 56.29
CA TYR A 181 -54.66 -94.32 56.53
C TYR A 181 -53.50 -93.34 56.71
N GLY A 182 -52.46 -93.71 57.46
CA GLY A 182 -51.26 -92.87 57.66
C GLY A 182 -50.35 -92.74 56.43
N VAL A 183 -50.47 -93.65 55.45
CA VAL A 183 -49.86 -93.51 54.12
C VAL A 183 -50.73 -92.60 53.26
N ILE A 184 -52.04 -92.87 53.13
CA ILE A 184 -52.98 -92.05 52.34
C ILE A 184 -52.93 -90.59 52.77
N LYS A 185 -52.99 -90.31 54.08
CA LYS A 185 -52.91 -88.94 54.58
C LYS A 185 -51.59 -88.27 54.20
N ARG A 186 -50.44 -88.91 54.45
CA ARG A 186 -49.13 -88.34 54.07
C ARG A 186 -48.99 -88.17 52.56
N THR A 187 -49.54 -89.08 51.75
CA THR A 187 -49.56 -88.93 50.30
C THR A 187 -50.39 -87.72 49.88
N ASN A 188 -51.56 -87.48 50.50
CA ASN A 188 -52.35 -86.28 50.24
C ASN A 188 -51.63 -85.01 50.71
N ASP A 189 -51.08 -84.99 51.94
CA ASP A 189 -50.30 -83.87 52.46
C ASP A 189 -49.09 -83.54 51.54
N ILE A 190 -48.44 -84.57 50.95
CA ILE A 190 -47.36 -84.41 49.96
C ILE A 190 -47.90 -83.90 48.62
N VAL A 191 -49.04 -84.38 48.13
CA VAL A 191 -49.65 -83.92 46.88
C VAL A 191 -50.10 -82.46 47.00
N GLU A 192 -50.70 -82.06 48.13
CA GLU A 192 -51.08 -80.68 48.41
C GLU A 192 -49.84 -79.76 48.47
N GLU A 193 -48.76 -80.18 49.12
CA GLU A 193 -47.51 -79.40 49.13
C GLU A 193 -46.83 -79.33 47.75
N LEU A 194 -46.85 -80.42 46.96
CA LEU A 194 -46.37 -80.41 45.57
C LEU A 194 -47.21 -79.49 44.68
N LEU A 195 -48.54 -79.48 44.84
CA LEU A 195 -49.42 -78.54 44.13
C LEU A 195 -49.11 -77.10 44.54
N ARG A 196 -48.92 -76.81 45.83
CA ARG A 196 -48.52 -75.49 46.34
C ARG A 196 -47.16 -75.03 45.80
N GLN A 197 -46.21 -75.96 45.63
CA GLN A 197 -44.91 -75.71 45.00
C GLN A 197 -45.04 -75.45 43.49
N ILE A 198 -45.90 -76.20 42.79
CA ILE A 198 -46.20 -75.98 41.37
C ILE A 198 -46.87 -74.61 41.17
N GLU A 199 -47.85 -74.26 42.01
CA GLU A 199 -48.55 -72.97 41.94
C GLU A 199 -47.63 -71.77 42.24
N SER A 200 -46.78 -71.86 43.28
CA SER A 200 -45.80 -70.80 43.59
C SER A 200 -44.70 -70.68 42.53
N THR A 201 -44.27 -71.79 41.92
CA THR A 201 -43.35 -71.79 40.77
C THR A 201 -44.02 -71.21 39.52
N ALA A 202 -45.30 -71.52 39.28
CA ALA A 202 -46.06 -70.96 38.17
C ALA A 202 -46.29 -69.45 38.34
N LYS A 203 -46.58 -69.00 39.58
CA LYS A 203 -46.76 -67.59 39.93
C LYS A 203 -45.47 -66.79 39.74
N SER A 204 -44.37 -67.22 40.35
CA SER A 204 -43.06 -66.55 40.19
C SER A 204 -42.56 -66.53 38.74
N ARG A 205 -42.80 -67.59 37.97
CA ARG A 205 -42.52 -67.60 36.52
C ARG A 205 -43.42 -66.62 35.74
N ASN A 206 -44.67 -66.44 36.13
CA ASN A 206 -45.55 -65.46 35.50
C ASN A 206 -45.17 -64.02 35.89
N GLU A 207 -44.84 -63.77 37.16
CA GLU A 207 -44.30 -62.48 37.63
C GLU A 207 -43.00 -62.11 36.91
N ALA A 208 -42.10 -63.07 36.68
CA ALA A 208 -40.88 -62.86 35.89
C ALA A 208 -41.16 -62.54 34.41
N ARG A 209 -42.25 -63.06 33.83
CA ARG A 209 -42.69 -62.68 32.47
C ARG A 209 -43.27 -61.27 32.45
N GLU A 210 -44.12 -60.92 33.41
CA GLU A 210 -44.69 -59.57 33.52
C GLU A 210 -43.59 -58.51 33.70
N GLN A 211 -42.55 -58.80 34.49
CA GLN A 211 -41.36 -57.94 34.60
C GLN A 211 -40.58 -57.83 33.28
N MET A 212 -40.37 -58.95 32.58
CA MET A 212 -39.71 -58.96 31.27
C MET A 212 -40.52 -58.18 30.22
N ASP A 213 -41.84 -58.35 30.19
CA ASP A 213 -42.73 -57.64 29.28
C ASP A 213 -42.75 -56.14 29.59
N HIS A 214 -42.72 -55.73 30.88
CA HIS A 214 -42.57 -54.32 31.26
C HIS A 214 -41.24 -53.74 30.75
N ARG A 215 -40.11 -54.44 30.96
CA ARG A 215 -38.80 -54.03 30.41
C ARG A 215 -38.81 -53.97 28.87
N ASN A 216 -39.50 -54.89 28.20
CA ASN A 216 -39.64 -54.86 26.73
C ASN A 216 -40.42 -53.62 26.27
N TYR A 217 -41.45 -53.18 27.00
CA TYR A 217 -42.16 -51.94 26.72
C TYR A 217 -41.31 -50.69 26.99
N GLU A 218 -40.54 -50.66 28.09
CA GLU A 218 -39.57 -49.57 28.36
C GLU A 218 -38.57 -49.44 27.21
N ILE A 219 -37.91 -50.54 26.82
CA ILE A 219 -36.95 -50.57 25.70
C ILE A 219 -37.59 -50.11 24.40
N ALA A 220 -38.84 -50.52 24.11
CA ALA A 220 -39.53 -50.09 22.90
C ALA A 220 -39.81 -48.57 22.88
N ILE A 221 -40.10 -47.96 24.03
CA ILE A 221 -40.27 -46.51 24.17
C ILE A 221 -38.94 -45.79 23.99
N GLU A 222 -37.87 -46.26 24.64
CA GLU A 222 -36.51 -45.70 24.51
C GLU A 222 -36.02 -45.77 23.05
N VAL A 223 -36.19 -46.92 22.38
CA VAL A 223 -35.86 -47.08 20.96
C VAL A 223 -36.68 -46.13 20.09
N SER A 224 -37.99 -45.97 20.33
CA SER A 224 -38.84 -45.04 19.58
C SER A 224 -38.39 -43.58 19.74
N GLN A 225 -37.97 -43.19 20.95
CA GLN A 225 -37.42 -41.86 21.22
C GLN A 225 -36.08 -41.65 20.49
N LEU A 226 -35.16 -42.62 20.57
CA LEU A 226 -33.89 -42.58 19.85
C LEU A 226 -34.10 -42.49 18.33
N GLU A 227 -35.00 -43.30 17.75
CA GLU A 227 -35.37 -43.23 16.33
C GLU A 227 -35.89 -41.83 15.95
N SER A 228 -36.74 -41.21 16.78
CA SER A 228 -37.22 -39.84 16.56
C SER A 228 -36.12 -38.78 16.63
N THR A 229 -35.14 -38.93 17.52
CA THR A 229 -33.98 -38.01 17.57
C THR A 229 -33.06 -38.21 16.36
N ILE A 230 -32.86 -39.46 15.93
CA ILE A 230 -32.06 -39.79 14.74
C ILE A 230 -32.72 -39.27 13.46
N SER A 231 -34.05 -39.31 13.33
CA SER A 231 -34.74 -38.71 12.18
C SER A 231 -34.60 -37.18 12.18
N GLY A 232 -34.78 -36.51 13.33
CA GLY A 232 -34.60 -35.06 13.44
C GLY A 232 -33.18 -34.62 13.06
N LEU A 233 -32.15 -35.31 13.58
CA LEU A 233 -30.75 -35.04 13.24
C LEU A 233 -30.45 -35.29 11.74
N ARG A 234 -31.07 -36.29 11.11
CA ARG A 234 -30.93 -36.53 9.66
C ARG A 234 -31.52 -35.39 8.84
N ASP A 235 -32.70 -34.89 9.22
CA ASP A 235 -33.33 -33.75 8.55
C ASP A 235 -32.52 -32.45 8.72
N GLU A 236 -31.91 -32.24 9.89
CA GLU A 236 -30.97 -31.13 10.11
C GLU A 236 -29.70 -31.24 9.28
N VAL A 237 -29.11 -32.44 9.19
CA VAL A 237 -27.93 -32.69 8.34
C VAL A 237 -28.26 -32.47 6.87
N ALA A 238 -29.44 -32.91 6.40
CA ALA A 238 -29.88 -32.66 5.02
C ALA A 238 -30.07 -31.16 4.73
N LYS A 239 -30.68 -30.41 5.65
CA LYS A 239 -30.79 -28.93 5.55
C LYS A 239 -29.42 -28.27 5.50
N LYS A 240 -28.52 -28.62 6.42
CA LYS A 240 -27.15 -28.07 6.47
C LYS A 240 -26.36 -28.40 5.20
N ALA A 241 -26.48 -29.62 4.66
CA ALA A 241 -25.86 -30.00 3.38
C ALA A 241 -26.34 -29.12 2.22
N SER A 242 -27.66 -28.85 2.11
CA SER A 242 -28.19 -27.96 1.06
C SER A 242 -27.71 -26.50 1.18
N VAL A 243 -27.45 -26.03 2.41
CA VAL A 243 -26.86 -24.70 2.64
C VAL A 243 -25.39 -24.68 2.22
N VAL A 244 -24.62 -25.72 2.56
CA VAL A 244 -23.22 -25.88 2.12
C VAL A 244 -23.12 -25.89 0.60
N GLU A 245 -23.93 -26.69 -0.10
CA GLU A 245 -23.96 -26.75 -1.58
C GLU A 245 -24.28 -25.38 -2.21
N SER A 246 -25.22 -24.62 -1.62
CA SER A 246 -25.54 -23.26 -2.10
C SER A 246 -24.42 -22.25 -1.86
N LEU A 247 -23.68 -22.38 -0.75
CA LEU A 247 -22.51 -21.55 -0.44
C LEU A 247 -21.33 -21.91 -1.33
N GLU A 248 -21.05 -23.20 -1.55
CA GLU A 248 -20.03 -23.68 -2.49
C GLU A 248 -20.27 -23.13 -3.90
N LYS A 249 -21.51 -23.16 -4.38
CA LYS A 249 -21.87 -22.55 -5.67
C LYS A 249 -21.65 -21.03 -5.68
N SER A 250 -22.05 -20.34 -4.62
CA SER A 250 -21.86 -18.88 -4.52
C SER A 250 -20.39 -18.47 -4.41
N ILE A 251 -19.54 -19.31 -3.82
CA ILE A 251 -18.09 -19.14 -3.79
C ILE A 251 -17.52 -19.33 -5.20
N GLY A 252 -17.87 -20.41 -5.91
CA GLY A 252 -17.44 -20.61 -7.30
C GLY A 252 -17.81 -19.46 -8.24
N GLU A 253 -19.04 -18.92 -8.12
CA GLU A 253 -19.50 -17.73 -8.87
C GLU A 253 -18.76 -16.42 -8.49
N LYS A 254 -18.10 -16.37 -7.33
CA LYS A 254 -17.25 -15.25 -6.91
C LYS A 254 -15.80 -15.44 -7.37
N ASP A 255 -15.28 -16.66 -7.29
CA ASP A 255 -13.94 -17.01 -7.76
C ASP A 255 -13.79 -16.83 -9.28
N GLU A 256 -14.84 -17.13 -10.05
CA GLU A 256 -14.91 -16.84 -11.49
C GLU A 256 -14.83 -15.33 -11.77
N LYS A 257 -15.62 -14.52 -11.06
CA LYS A 257 -15.60 -13.04 -11.18
C LYS A 257 -14.28 -12.42 -10.71
N LEU A 258 -13.66 -12.99 -9.67
CA LEU A 258 -12.32 -12.58 -9.23
C LEU A 258 -11.29 -12.88 -10.31
N SER A 259 -11.38 -14.05 -10.96
CA SER A 259 -10.49 -14.41 -12.08
C SER A 259 -10.67 -13.48 -13.29
N GLU A 260 -11.90 -13.09 -13.63
CA GLU A 260 -12.19 -12.10 -14.67
C GLU A 260 -11.58 -10.72 -14.34
N LEU A 261 -11.75 -10.24 -13.10
CA LEU A 261 -11.19 -8.97 -12.64
C LEU A 261 -9.66 -8.99 -12.60
N GLU A 262 -9.05 -10.09 -12.14
CA GLU A 262 -7.59 -10.26 -12.17
C GLU A 262 -7.04 -10.24 -13.60
N GLN A 263 -7.74 -10.86 -14.56
CA GLN A 263 -7.37 -10.78 -15.98
C GLN A 263 -7.49 -9.34 -16.52
N GLU A 264 -8.62 -8.65 -16.28
CA GLU A 264 -8.83 -7.27 -16.73
C GLU A 264 -7.77 -6.32 -16.16
N MET A 265 -7.41 -6.49 -14.88
CA MET A 265 -6.34 -5.71 -14.24
C MET A 265 -4.96 -6.01 -14.82
N CYS A 266 -4.67 -7.28 -15.15
CA CYS A 266 -3.43 -7.67 -15.81
C CYS A 266 -3.32 -7.10 -17.25
N GLU A 267 -4.44 -7.01 -17.97
CA GLU A 267 -4.49 -6.38 -19.30
C GLU A 267 -4.30 -4.85 -19.21
N LYS A 268 -4.97 -4.19 -18.26
CA LYS A 268 -4.76 -2.74 -17.97
C LYS A 268 -3.32 -2.44 -17.56
N GLN A 269 -2.71 -3.29 -16.72
CA GLN A 269 -1.31 -3.15 -16.33
C GLN A 269 -0.38 -3.21 -17.55
N LYS A 270 -0.56 -4.19 -18.45
CA LYS A 270 0.25 -4.29 -19.68
C LYS A 270 0.08 -3.08 -20.60
N ALA A 271 -1.14 -2.54 -20.71
CA ALA A 271 -1.40 -1.33 -21.48
C ALA A 271 -0.64 -0.13 -20.89
N LEU A 272 -0.74 0.10 -19.58
CA LEU A 272 0.00 1.16 -18.88
C LEU A 272 1.53 0.97 -18.96
N GLU A 273 2.03 -0.25 -18.85
CA GLU A 273 3.46 -0.55 -19.03
C GLU A 273 3.93 -0.21 -20.46
N SER A 274 3.09 -0.44 -21.48
CA SER A 274 3.39 -0.05 -22.87
C SER A 274 3.39 1.47 -23.07
N GLU A 275 2.40 2.18 -22.53
CA GLU A 275 2.32 3.65 -22.60
C GLU A 275 3.49 4.32 -21.86
N VAL A 276 3.88 3.81 -20.69
CA VAL A 276 5.08 4.24 -19.96
C VAL A 276 6.36 3.94 -20.75
N GLY A 277 6.38 2.90 -21.58
CA GLY A 277 7.44 2.62 -22.54
C GLY A 277 7.53 3.69 -23.62
N GLU A 278 6.43 3.99 -24.29
CA GLU A 278 6.34 5.01 -25.35
C GLU A 278 6.71 6.41 -24.83
N LEU A 279 6.18 6.80 -23.66
CA LEU A 279 6.51 8.08 -23.01
C LEU A 279 8.00 8.17 -22.65
N ARG A 280 8.61 7.07 -22.18
CA ARG A 280 10.04 7.02 -21.86
C ARG A 280 10.92 7.20 -23.11
N ASP A 281 10.53 6.62 -24.23
CA ASP A 281 11.26 6.78 -25.49
C ASP A 281 11.07 8.19 -26.07
N LEU A 282 9.88 8.77 -25.96
CA LEU A 282 9.63 10.18 -26.30
C LEU A 282 10.47 11.15 -25.45
N VAL A 283 10.65 10.87 -24.15
CA VAL A 283 11.52 11.65 -23.26
C VAL A 283 12.98 11.58 -23.72
N LYS A 284 13.51 10.40 -24.08
CA LYS A 284 14.88 10.26 -24.63
C LYS A 284 15.05 11.06 -25.91
N ASP A 285 14.05 11.05 -26.80
CA ASP A 285 14.06 11.84 -28.04
C ASP A 285 14.11 13.34 -27.77
N TYR A 286 13.40 13.83 -26.75
CA TYR A 286 13.47 15.23 -26.33
C TYR A 286 14.80 15.57 -25.64
N GLU A 287 15.34 14.69 -24.79
CA GLU A 287 16.65 14.83 -24.15
C GLU A 287 17.79 14.90 -25.19
N GLY A 288 17.72 14.09 -26.25
CA GLY A 288 18.65 14.14 -27.38
C GLY A 288 18.53 15.44 -28.19
N LYS A 289 17.31 15.94 -28.42
CA LYS A 289 17.08 17.26 -29.07
C LYS A 289 17.58 18.42 -28.22
N LEU A 290 17.38 18.35 -26.90
CA LEU A 290 17.87 19.34 -25.94
C LEU A 290 19.40 19.37 -25.94
N SER A 291 20.05 18.21 -25.77
CA SER A 291 21.52 18.06 -25.83
C SER A 291 22.10 18.58 -27.15
N SER A 292 21.43 18.32 -28.28
CA SER A 292 21.85 18.88 -29.58
C SER A 292 21.73 20.40 -29.63
N SER A 293 20.69 20.97 -29.02
CA SER A 293 20.46 22.42 -29.00
C SER A 293 21.44 23.13 -28.06
N GLU A 294 21.69 22.57 -26.88
CA GLU A 294 22.72 23.00 -25.93
C GLU A 294 24.11 23.02 -26.58
N SER A 295 24.49 21.95 -27.30
CA SER A 295 25.77 21.92 -28.02
C SER A 295 25.91 23.03 -29.07
N LYS A 296 24.81 23.43 -29.73
CA LYS A 296 24.80 24.55 -30.69
C LYS A 296 24.91 25.89 -29.99
N MET A 297 24.26 26.06 -28.83
CA MET A 297 24.40 27.29 -28.04
C MET A 297 25.84 27.48 -27.55
N GLU A 298 26.53 26.42 -27.10
CA GLU A 298 27.94 26.54 -26.69
C GLU A 298 28.89 26.83 -27.88
N MET A 299 28.60 26.29 -29.07
CA MET A 299 29.29 26.69 -30.31
C MET A 299 29.08 28.17 -30.66
N GLN A 300 27.89 28.73 -30.38
CA GLN A 300 27.62 30.16 -30.57
C GLN A 300 28.27 31.02 -29.48
N ARG A 301 28.28 30.56 -28.23
CA ARG A 301 28.89 31.26 -27.08
C ARG A 301 30.40 31.45 -27.29
N SER A 302 31.08 30.39 -27.72
CA SER A 302 32.51 30.43 -28.08
C SER A 302 32.80 31.34 -29.30
N LEU A 303 31.93 31.35 -30.32
CA LEU A 303 32.06 32.27 -31.46
C LEU A 303 31.90 33.74 -31.04
N LEU A 304 30.93 34.05 -30.19
CA LEU A 304 30.71 35.40 -29.65
C LEU A 304 31.89 35.87 -28.80
N ALA A 305 32.47 35.00 -27.98
CA ALA A 305 33.69 35.29 -27.22
C ALA A 305 34.89 35.61 -28.14
N GLU A 306 35.02 34.91 -29.28
CA GLU A 306 36.03 35.26 -30.28
C GLU A 306 35.73 36.60 -30.99
N GLN A 307 34.48 36.89 -31.32
CA GLN A 307 34.07 38.19 -31.87
C GLN A 307 34.39 39.35 -30.90
N LEU A 308 34.04 39.22 -29.62
CA LEU A 308 34.30 40.21 -28.58
C LEU A 308 35.81 40.51 -28.48
N LYS A 309 36.64 39.48 -28.52
CA LYS A 309 38.12 39.59 -28.54
C LYS A 309 38.65 40.35 -29.76
N TYR A 310 38.00 40.29 -30.92
CA TYR A 310 38.38 41.14 -32.07
C TYR A 310 37.86 42.56 -31.92
N VAL A 311 36.63 42.75 -31.39
CA VAL A 311 36.06 44.07 -31.08
C VAL A 311 36.97 44.84 -30.11
N THR A 312 37.38 44.25 -28.98
CA THR A 312 38.31 44.89 -28.04
C THR A 312 39.63 45.34 -28.70
N LYS A 313 40.21 44.53 -29.60
CA LYS A 313 41.43 44.90 -30.33
C LYS A 313 41.22 46.07 -31.30
N ILE A 314 40.08 46.11 -32.00
CA ILE A 314 39.76 47.20 -32.93
C ILE A 314 39.50 48.48 -32.14
N HIS A 315 38.78 48.38 -31.01
CA HIS A 315 38.55 49.47 -30.07
C HIS A 315 39.88 50.06 -29.57
N GLU A 316 40.82 49.24 -29.09
CA GLU A 316 42.16 49.68 -28.70
C GLU A 316 42.91 50.40 -29.84
N GLN A 317 42.84 49.90 -31.07
CA GLN A 317 43.52 50.51 -32.23
C GLN A 317 42.94 51.88 -32.60
N ILE A 318 41.61 52.01 -32.56
CA ILE A 318 40.93 53.27 -32.87
C ILE A 318 41.13 54.25 -31.70
N TYR A 319 41.05 53.82 -30.45
CA TYR A 319 41.36 54.63 -29.28
C TYR A 319 42.79 55.21 -29.34
N ASN A 320 43.78 54.41 -29.71
CA ASN A 320 45.15 54.88 -29.96
C ASN A 320 45.22 55.92 -31.11
N SER A 321 44.32 55.84 -32.10
CA SER A 321 44.22 56.83 -33.17
C SER A 321 43.55 58.13 -32.68
N VAL A 322 42.51 58.04 -31.83
CA VAL A 322 41.91 59.19 -31.12
C VAL A 322 42.97 59.91 -30.29
N MET A 323 43.79 59.19 -29.52
CA MET A 323 44.90 59.74 -28.72
C MET A 323 45.89 60.57 -29.55
N VAL A 324 46.18 60.17 -30.79
CA VAL A 324 47.11 60.89 -31.70
C VAL A 324 46.45 62.15 -32.29
N VAL A 325 45.15 62.10 -32.57
CA VAL A 325 44.41 63.16 -33.27
C VAL A 325 43.85 64.22 -32.30
N ASP A 326 43.38 63.82 -31.11
CA ASP A 326 42.93 64.72 -30.04
C ASP A 326 43.08 64.07 -28.65
N ALA A 327 44.24 64.27 -28.04
CA ALA A 327 44.58 63.71 -26.73
C ALA A 327 43.69 64.20 -25.56
N ARG A 328 42.87 65.26 -25.74
CA ARG A 328 41.91 65.68 -24.71
C ARG A 328 40.66 64.81 -24.75
N LYS A 329 40.07 64.68 -25.94
CA LYS A 329 38.85 63.88 -26.14
C LYS A 329 39.08 62.39 -25.93
N ALA A 330 40.29 61.89 -26.18
CA ALA A 330 40.66 60.51 -25.83
C ALA A 330 40.49 60.20 -24.32
N SER A 331 40.78 61.18 -23.44
CA SER A 331 40.62 60.99 -21.99
C SER A 331 39.16 60.94 -21.53
N GLU A 332 38.23 61.46 -22.33
CA GLU A 332 36.77 61.39 -22.08
C GLU A 332 36.18 60.05 -22.58
N LEU A 333 36.78 59.45 -23.60
CA LEU A 333 36.37 58.17 -24.19
C LEU A 333 36.92 56.94 -23.44
N SER A 334 37.87 57.14 -22.53
CA SER A 334 38.53 56.09 -21.72
C SER A 334 37.60 55.37 -20.73
N GLU A 335 36.34 55.81 -20.58
CA GLU A 335 35.40 55.28 -19.56
C GLU A 335 34.51 54.13 -20.09
N SER A 336 34.61 53.78 -21.38
CA SER A 336 33.89 52.65 -22.00
C SER A 336 34.54 51.29 -21.68
N LEU A 337 34.23 50.76 -20.48
CA LEU A 337 34.84 49.55 -19.93
C LEU A 337 34.33 48.22 -20.57
N PHE A 338 34.57 48.01 -21.86
CA PHE A 338 34.32 46.71 -22.52
C PHE A 338 35.33 45.65 -22.10
N LEU A 339 35.03 44.97 -20.98
CA LEU A 339 35.79 43.81 -20.54
C LEU A 339 35.49 42.61 -21.44
N ALA A 340 36.53 42.06 -22.08
CA ALA A 340 36.48 40.79 -22.76
C ALA A 340 36.45 39.63 -21.75
N GLN A 341 35.30 39.44 -21.11
CA GLN A 341 35.01 38.31 -20.22
C GLN A 341 33.99 37.39 -20.89
N GLU A 342 34.11 36.09 -20.67
CA GLU A 342 33.15 35.10 -21.16
C GLU A 342 31.90 35.16 -20.27
N MET A 343 30.82 35.76 -20.79
CA MET A 343 29.56 36.00 -20.08
C MET A 343 28.44 35.07 -20.59
N ASP A 344 27.20 35.30 -20.20
CA ASP A 344 26.04 34.64 -20.82
C ASP A 344 25.93 34.98 -22.32
N MET A 345 25.24 34.15 -23.11
CA MET A 345 25.00 34.39 -24.55
C MET A 345 24.42 35.78 -24.83
N GLU A 346 23.39 36.17 -24.07
CA GLU A 346 22.70 37.46 -24.18
C GLU A 346 23.64 38.63 -23.82
N GLU A 347 24.45 38.45 -22.77
CA GLU A 347 25.44 39.43 -22.29
C GLU A 347 26.60 39.60 -23.28
N ASN A 348 27.10 38.50 -23.87
CA ASN A 348 28.13 38.55 -24.90
C ASN A 348 27.64 39.31 -26.16
N ILE A 349 26.37 39.12 -26.57
CA ILE A 349 25.77 39.89 -27.68
C ILE A 349 25.72 41.38 -27.33
N ARG A 350 25.24 41.74 -26.12
CA ARG A 350 25.23 43.14 -25.66
C ARG A 350 26.63 43.74 -25.60
N ALA A 351 27.63 42.99 -25.13
CA ALA A 351 29.02 43.42 -25.06
C ALA A 351 29.65 43.65 -26.45
N VAL A 352 29.38 42.75 -27.41
CA VAL A 352 29.84 42.90 -28.80
C VAL A 352 29.19 44.11 -29.48
N LEU A 353 27.88 44.30 -29.31
CA LEU A 353 27.14 45.42 -29.91
C LEU A 353 27.66 46.77 -29.43
N ALA A 354 27.68 47.01 -28.12
CA ALA A 354 28.05 48.33 -27.60
C ALA A 354 29.57 48.61 -27.73
N GLY A 355 30.40 47.57 -27.85
CA GLY A 355 31.80 47.71 -28.29
C GLY A 355 31.93 48.13 -29.76
N LEU A 356 31.06 47.64 -30.65
CA LEU A 356 30.97 48.08 -32.05
C LEU A 356 30.42 49.50 -32.19
N GLU A 357 29.44 49.90 -31.37
CA GLU A 357 28.93 51.27 -31.31
C GLU A 357 30.03 52.25 -30.91
N SER A 358 30.78 51.95 -29.83
CA SER A 358 31.91 52.78 -29.41
C SER A 358 33.02 52.87 -30.47
N ILE A 359 33.32 51.76 -31.16
CA ILE A 359 34.21 51.75 -32.33
C ILE A 359 33.72 52.71 -33.43
N HIS A 360 32.42 52.72 -33.71
CA HIS A 360 31.83 53.56 -34.75
C HIS A 360 31.96 55.06 -34.40
N GLU A 361 31.54 55.44 -33.19
CA GLU A 361 31.63 56.83 -32.69
C GLU A 361 33.07 57.35 -32.68
N MET A 362 34.02 56.56 -32.17
CA MET A 362 35.43 56.94 -32.17
C MET A 362 36.00 57.04 -33.59
N SER A 363 35.60 56.13 -34.49
CA SER A 363 36.04 56.16 -35.89
C SER A 363 35.51 57.39 -36.63
N GLU A 364 34.24 57.74 -36.44
CA GLU A 364 33.65 58.96 -37.01
C GLU A 364 34.38 60.20 -36.50
N PHE A 365 34.65 60.28 -35.19
CA PHE A 365 35.42 61.37 -34.61
C PHE A 365 36.84 61.48 -35.18
N VAL A 366 37.58 60.37 -35.32
CA VAL A 366 38.92 60.37 -35.92
C VAL A 366 38.86 60.86 -37.37
N VAL A 367 37.90 60.38 -38.17
CA VAL A 367 37.72 60.79 -39.57
C VAL A 367 37.41 62.29 -39.68
N GLN A 368 36.48 62.79 -38.87
CA GLN A 368 36.11 64.21 -38.90
C GLN A 368 37.29 65.10 -38.46
N LYS A 369 37.91 64.80 -37.31
CA LYS A 369 39.01 65.62 -36.79
C LYS A 369 40.27 65.57 -37.68
N THR A 370 40.52 64.44 -38.35
CA THR A 370 41.59 64.34 -39.36
C THR A 370 41.27 65.16 -40.60
N ARG A 371 39.99 65.25 -41.01
CA ARG A 371 39.56 66.14 -42.10
C ARG A 371 39.76 67.61 -41.74
N ASP A 372 39.34 68.02 -40.54
CA ASP A 372 39.49 69.40 -40.05
C ASP A 372 40.98 69.82 -40.08
N LEU A 373 41.88 68.96 -39.57
CA LEU A 373 43.32 69.17 -39.59
C LEU A 373 43.90 69.23 -41.02
N LEU A 374 43.39 68.40 -41.94
CA LEU A 374 43.82 68.41 -43.34
C LEU A 374 43.37 69.69 -44.06
N GLU A 375 42.16 70.16 -43.79
CA GLU A 375 41.61 71.41 -44.32
C GLU A 375 42.42 72.61 -43.81
N GLU A 376 42.69 72.70 -42.51
CA GLU A 376 43.57 73.70 -41.88
C GLU A 376 44.96 73.71 -42.54
N LYS A 377 45.60 72.54 -42.67
CA LYS A 377 46.91 72.42 -43.34
C LYS A 377 46.83 72.79 -44.81
N SER A 378 45.71 72.53 -45.50
CA SER A 378 45.51 72.97 -46.89
C SER A 378 45.43 74.50 -46.99
N HIS A 379 44.82 75.17 -46.03
CA HIS A 379 44.73 76.63 -45.97
C HIS A 379 46.08 77.26 -45.63
N GLU A 380 46.83 76.68 -44.68
CA GLU A 380 48.20 77.08 -44.36
C GLU A 380 49.12 76.92 -45.58
N VAL A 381 49.07 75.80 -46.29
CA VAL A 381 49.84 75.56 -47.52
C VAL A 381 49.46 76.53 -48.64
N LYS A 382 48.17 76.84 -48.83
CA LYS A 382 47.72 77.86 -49.80
C LYS A 382 48.29 79.24 -49.45
N SER A 383 48.18 79.67 -48.21
CA SER A 383 48.72 80.95 -47.73
C SER A 383 50.25 81.03 -47.86
N LEU A 384 50.97 79.97 -47.49
CA LEU A 384 52.42 79.87 -47.69
C LEU A 384 52.78 79.93 -49.18
N ASN A 385 52.05 79.22 -50.05
CA ASN A 385 52.28 79.24 -51.50
C ASN A 385 52.00 80.63 -52.12
N GLU A 386 50.99 81.36 -51.64
CA GLU A 386 50.72 82.75 -52.00
C GLU A 386 51.87 83.66 -51.56
N SER A 387 52.38 83.52 -50.33
CA SER A 387 53.52 84.28 -49.82
C SER A 387 54.81 84.01 -50.61
N VAL A 388 55.08 82.75 -50.96
CA VAL A 388 56.22 82.36 -51.82
C VAL A 388 56.04 82.93 -53.22
N SER A 389 54.83 82.89 -53.78
CA SER A 389 54.52 83.49 -55.08
C SER A 389 54.72 85.01 -55.09
N GLN A 390 54.42 85.69 -53.98
CA GLN A 390 54.71 87.11 -53.79
C GLN A 390 56.23 87.37 -53.70
N LEU A 391 56.95 86.62 -52.87
CA LEU A 391 58.41 86.74 -52.74
C LEU A 391 59.15 86.44 -54.06
N VAL A 392 58.64 85.53 -54.89
CA VAL A 392 59.17 85.27 -56.24
C VAL A 392 58.96 86.49 -57.16
N LYS A 393 57.78 87.11 -57.14
CA LYS A 393 57.51 88.35 -57.90
C LYS A 393 58.39 89.51 -57.42
N GLU A 394 58.57 89.67 -56.10
CA GLU A 394 59.46 90.69 -55.53
C GLU A 394 60.92 90.44 -55.91
N LYS A 395 61.38 89.17 -55.90
CA LYS A 395 62.71 88.78 -56.42
C LYS A 395 62.87 89.12 -57.91
N GLU A 396 61.85 88.88 -58.74
CA GLU A 396 61.89 89.26 -60.16
C GLU A 396 61.93 90.77 -60.35
N GLN A 397 61.15 91.53 -59.58
CA GLN A 397 61.19 92.99 -59.56
C GLN A 397 62.58 93.50 -59.14
N ILE A 398 63.16 92.99 -58.04
CA ILE A 398 64.52 93.31 -57.60
C ILE A 398 65.54 92.90 -58.67
N GLY A 399 65.37 91.76 -59.33
CA GLY A 399 66.21 91.31 -60.44
C GLY A 399 66.14 92.24 -61.66
N SER A 400 64.95 92.77 -61.96
CA SER A 400 64.76 93.80 -63.00
C SER A 400 65.38 95.14 -62.62
N LEU A 401 65.26 95.55 -61.34
CA LEU A 401 65.86 96.76 -60.79
C LEU A 401 67.40 96.66 -60.79
N LEU A 402 67.97 95.52 -60.40
CA LEU A 402 69.40 95.24 -60.47
C LEU A 402 69.90 95.21 -61.92
N LYS A 403 69.18 94.60 -62.86
CA LYS A 403 69.49 94.72 -64.30
C LYS A 403 69.46 96.18 -64.76
N SER A 404 68.49 96.98 -64.31
CA SER A 404 68.42 98.41 -64.64
C SER A 404 69.55 99.24 -64.01
N ALA A 405 69.97 98.89 -62.78
CA ALA A 405 71.05 99.54 -62.07
C ALA A 405 72.42 99.19 -62.66
N LEU A 406 72.64 97.92 -63.04
CA LEU A 406 73.81 97.49 -63.80
C LEU A 406 73.86 98.14 -65.19
N SER A 407 72.72 98.25 -65.87
CA SER A 407 72.60 98.99 -67.14
C SER A 407 73.00 100.46 -66.98
N LYS A 408 72.53 101.14 -65.91
CA LYS A 408 72.98 102.51 -65.57
C LYS A 408 74.45 102.58 -65.15
N ARG A 409 75.01 101.54 -64.51
CA ARG A 409 76.43 101.48 -64.11
C ARG A 409 77.39 101.24 -65.28
N ILE A 410 76.89 100.73 -66.41
CA ILE A 410 77.64 100.62 -67.68
C ILE A 410 77.69 101.97 -68.43
N SER A 411 76.76 102.90 -68.13
CA SER A 411 76.67 104.20 -68.81
C SER A 411 77.55 105.33 -68.25
N VAL A 412 78.33 105.10 -67.19
CA VAL A 412 79.23 106.11 -66.60
C VAL A 412 80.60 105.48 -66.32
N ASP A 413 81.63 106.07 -66.94
CA ASP A 413 83.06 105.78 -66.81
C ASP A 413 83.56 104.38 -67.20
N LEU A 414 83.65 104.15 -68.53
CA LEU A 414 84.90 103.67 -69.13
C LEU A 414 85.10 104.27 -70.52
N SER A 415 85.96 105.29 -70.56
CA SER A 415 86.24 106.13 -71.72
C SER A 415 87.01 105.40 -72.84
N SER A 416 86.56 105.61 -74.08
CA SER A 416 87.39 105.77 -75.30
C SER A 416 88.39 104.68 -75.73
N LYS A 417 87.99 103.42 -75.96
CA LYS A 417 88.74 102.55 -76.92
C LYS A 417 88.03 101.37 -77.64
N THR A 418 86.73 101.44 -77.90
CA THR A 418 85.98 100.33 -78.57
C THR A 418 85.00 100.75 -79.68
N ASN A 419 85.13 101.99 -80.18
CA ASN A 419 84.17 102.57 -81.15
C ASN A 419 84.45 102.29 -82.65
N GLU A 420 85.48 101.50 -82.97
CA GLU A 420 85.83 101.14 -84.36
C GLU A 420 85.50 99.68 -84.73
N LEU A 421 85.31 98.79 -83.75
CA LEU A 421 85.06 97.36 -84.01
C LEU A 421 83.60 97.01 -84.30
N PHE A 422 82.63 97.81 -83.85
CA PHE A 422 81.20 97.50 -84.04
C PHE A 422 80.58 98.11 -85.31
N LYS A 423 81.20 99.13 -85.92
CA LYS A 423 80.75 99.68 -87.22
C LYS A 423 80.96 98.73 -88.41
N ILE A 424 81.69 97.63 -88.21
CA ILE A 424 81.90 96.58 -89.22
C ILE A 424 80.88 95.43 -89.04
N ALA A 425 80.33 95.24 -87.85
CA ALA A 425 79.32 94.19 -87.58
C ALA A 425 77.88 94.61 -87.94
N GLU A 426 77.58 95.91 -87.97
CA GLU A 426 76.23 96.44 -88.17
C GLU A 426 75.72 96.36 -89.63
N ASN A 427 76.61 96.11 -90.60
CA ASN A 427 76.25 95.98 -92.02
C ASN A 427 76.20 94.53 -92.54
N GLY A 428 76.50 93.52 -91.72
CA GLY A 428 76.57 92.12 -92.16
C GLY A 428 75.26 91.30 -92.06
N LEU A 429 74.21 91.83 -91.42
CA LEU A 429 72.98 91.06 -91.14
C LEU A 429 71.68 91.78 -91.54
N ARG A 430 71.76 92.71 -92.49
CA ARG A 430 70.61 93.18 -93.27
C ARG A 430 70.45 92.40 -94.60
N GLU A 431 71.27 91.38 -94.80
CA GLU A 431 71.47 90.67 -96.08
C GLU A 431 70.97 89.20 -96.06
N ALA A 432 70.24 88.80 -94.99
CA ALA A 432 69.73 87.44 -94.78
C ALA A 432 68.19 87.41 -94.62
N GLY A 433 67.44 87.98 -95.57
CA GLY A 433 65.99 88.16 -95.46
C GLY A 433 65.13 86.92 -95.70
N ILE A 434 64.03 86.80 -94.92
CA ILE A 434 62.75 86.06 -95.13
C ILE A 434 61.80 86.61 -94.02
N ASN A 435 60.76 87.42 -94.29
CA ASN A 435 59.37 87.15 -94.75
C ASN A 435 58.46 86.33 -93.80
N TYR A 436 57.37 86.93 -93.26
CA TYR A 436 55.95 86.67 -93.65
C TYR A 436 54.86 87.44 -92.87
N LYS A 437 53.61 87.28 -93.34
CA LYS A 437 52.29 87.86 -92.93
C LYS A 437 51.23 86.73 -93.01
N PHE A 438 49.97 86.79 -92.57
CA PHE A 438 49.04 87.81 -92.02
C PHE A 438 47.88 87.04 -91.31
N ASN A 439 46.93 87.70 -90.63
CA ASN A 439 45.49 87.81 -91.03
C ASN A 439 44.53 88.26 -89.88
N ASN A 440 43.37 88.81 -90.24
CA ASN A 440 42.24 89.21 -89.37
C ASN A 440 41.13 88.13 -89.30
N HIS A 441 40.24 88.22 -88.30
CA HIS A 441 38.74 88.25 -88.37
C HIS A 441 38.18 88.17 -86.90
N VAL A 442 37.38 89.08 -86.34
CA VAL A 442 36.00 89.60 -86.61
C VAL A 442 34.97 89.01 -85.62
N GLY A 443 34.17 89.92 -85.00
CA GLY A 443 32.96 89.65 -84.18
C GLY A 443 33.16 89.84 -82.66
N ASP A 444 32.22 90.40 -81.89
CA ASP A 444 31.03 91.23 -82.18
C ASP A 444 30.58 91.94 -80.86
N GLY A 445 29.72 92.96 -80.91
CA GLY A 445 29.02 93.56 -79.73
C GLY A 445 29.86 94.46 -78.79
N LYS A 446 29.90 95.80 -78.91
CA LYS A 446 28.83 96.82 -78.66
C LYS A 446 28.61 97.10 -77.13
N ILE A 447 29.23 98.14 -76.54
CA ILE A 447 28.69 99.51 -76.24
C ILE A 447 27.69 99.53 -75.05
N THR A 448 27.66 100.45 -74.07
CA THR A 448 28.50 101.61 -73.62
C THR A 448 28.16 101.95 -72.16
N ALA A 449 28.95 102.85 -71.54
CA ALA A 449 28.63 103.52 -70.27
C ALA A 449 27.51 104.59 -70.36
N SER A 450 27.21 105.20 -69.20
CA SER A 450 26.81 106.62 -68.97
C SER A 450 25.37 106.93 -68.54
N ASP A 451 25.22 107.17 -67.22
CA ASP A 451 24.58 108.31 -66.53
C ASP A 451 23.23 108.94 -66.94
N ASN A 452 22.53 109.31 -65.85
CA ASN A 452 21.66 110.48 -65.63
C ASN A 452 20.16 110.47 -66.04
N LYS A 453 19.34 110.31 -64.98
CA LYS A 453 18.44 111.34 -64.42
C LYS A 453 17.10 111.66 -65.11
N MET A 454 16.05 111.12 -64.49
CA MET A 454 14.78 111.80 -64.09
C MET A 454 13.84 112.37 -65.17
N HIS A 455 12.81 111.58 -65.50
CA HIS A 455 11.41 112.00 -65.67
C HIS A 455 10.56 110.79 -65.19
N ALA A 456 9.69 110.82 -64.18
CA ALA A 456 8.62 111.77 -63.86
C ALA A 456 7.46 111.78 -64.88
N ALA A 457 6.81 110.62 -65.06
CA ALA A 457 5.36 110.47 -65.27
C ALA A 457 4.98 108.96 -65.25
N ASN A 458 3.93 108.60 -64.50
CA ASN A 458 3.19 107.33 -64.59
C ASN A 458 3.91 106.02 -64.17
N THR A 459 4.47 105.94 -62.95
CA THR A 459 4.88 104.65 -62.33
C THR A 459 4.14 104.26 -61.05
N GLU A 460 3.21 105.10 -60.55
CA GLU A 460 2.44 104.78 -59.33
C GLU A 460 1.52 103.55 -59.52
N GLU A 461 1.02 103.32 -60.74
CA GLU A 461 0.22 102.10 -61.03
C GLU A 461 1.10 100.85 -61.06
N ASP A 462 2.24 100.86 -61.76
CA ASP A 462 3.14 99.69 -61.85
C ASP A 462 3.75 99.29 -60.50
N GLU A 463 4.08 100.25 -59.63
CA GLU A 463 4.56 99.98 -58.27
C GLU A 463 3.46 99.39 -57.38
N VAL A 464 2.21 99.87 -57.51
CA VAL A 464 1.04 99.30 -56.82
C VAL A 464 0.69 97.90 -57.34
N TYR A 465 0.77 97.66 -58.64
CA TYR A 465 0.59 96.31 -59.22
C TYR A 465 1.71 95.35 -58.81
N ALA A 466 2.96 95.80 -58.74
CA ALA A 466 4.07 94.99 -58.25
C ALA A 466 3.92 94.65 -56.75
N LEU A 467 3.52 95.62 -55.93
CA LEU A 467 3.27 95.39 -54.50
C LEU A 467 2.05 94.49 -54.28
N ALA A 468 0.98 94.67 -55.07
CA ALA A 468 -0.19 93.79 -55.04
C ALA A 468 0.15 92.36 -55.47
N GLY A 469 0.97 92.17 -56.50
CA GLY A 469 1.45 90.85 -56.93
C GLY A 469 2.37 90.19 -55.89
N ALA A 470 3.21 90.96 -55.20
CA ALA A 470 4.00 90.46 -54.07
C ALA A 470 3.11 90.05 -52.89
N LEU A 471 2.09 90.87 -52.55
CA LEU A 471 1.12 90.55 -51.51
C LEU A 471 0.28 89.31 -51.88
N GLU A 472 -0.16 89.20 -53.12
CA GLU A 472 -0.90 88.03 -53.64
C GLU A 472 -0.04 86.76 -53.59
N ASN A 473 1.25 86.84 -53.91
CA ASN A 473 2.17 85.72 -53.78
C ASN A 473 2.41 85.33 -52.31
N ILE A 474 2.54 86.29 -51.40
CA ILE A 474 2.64 86.02 -49.94
C ILE A 474 1.33 85.38 -49.43
N ILE A 475 0.17 85.87 -49.87
CA ILE A 475 -1.13 85.30 -49.52
C ILE A 475 -1.23 83.86 -50.04
N LYS A 476 -0.88 83.60 -51.30
CA LYS A 476 -0.86 82.23 -51.88
C LYS A 476 0.11 81.31 -51.13
N GLN A 477 1.32 81.79 -50.82
CA GLN A 477 2.29 81.03 -50.03
C GLN A 477 1.73 80.67 -48.64
N SER A 478 1.13 81.65 -47.94
CA SER A 478 0.48 81.41 -46.64
C SER A 478 -0.74 80.49 -46.74
N GLN A 479 -1.48 80.52 -47.85
CA GLN A 479 -2.60 79.60 -48.10
C GLN A 479 -2.12 78.16 -48.29
N VAL A 480 -1.02 77.95 -49.02
CA VAL A 480 -0.37 76.63 -49.14
C VAL A 480 0.14 76.17 -47.77
N GLU A 481 0.85 77.02 -47.04
CA GLU A 481 1.35 76.70 -45.68
C GLU A 481 0.20 76.37 -44.70
N ILE A 482 -0.93 77.07 -44.76
CA ILE A 482 -2.15 76.74 -43.99
C ILE A 482 -2.76 75.40 -44.42
N ILE A 483 -2.63 75.00 -45.68
CA ILE A 483 -3.10 73.70 -46.18
C ILE A 483 -2.16 72.58 -45.71
N ASP A 484 -0.85 72.78 -45.77
CA ASP A 484 0.15 71.81 -45.33
C ASP A 484 0.10 71.61 -43.80
N LEU A 485 -0.06 72.69 -43.03
CA LEU A 485 -0.30 72.65 -41.58
C LEU A 485 -1.64 71.98 -41.23
N LYS A 486 -2.65 72.02 -42.10
CA LYS A 486 -3.89 71.26 -41.89
C LYS A 486 -3.71 69.77 -42.13
N HIS A 487 -3.01 69.37 -43.20
CA HIS A 487 -2.72 67.96 -43.45
C HIS A 487 -1.91 67.34 -42.31
N THR A 488 -0.82 67.99 -41.88
CA THR A 488 -0.01 67.50 -40.75
C THR A 488 -0.78 67.43 -39.42
N VAL A 489 -1.75 68.33 -39.18
CA VAL A 489 -2.65 68.24 -38.02
C VAL A 489 -3.67 67.09 -38.17
N GLU A 490 -4.10 66.76 -39.38
CA GLU A 490 -4.98 65.61 -39.64
C GLU A 490 -4.21 64.29 -39.51
N GLU A 491 -3.00 64.21 -40.06
CA GLU A 491 -2.06 63.09 -39.89
C GLU A 491 -1.79 62.82 -38.41
N LEU A 492 -1.48 63.85 -37.60
CA LEU A 492 -1.31 63.71 -36.16
C LEU A 492 -2.60 63.30 -35.40
N ARG A 493 -3.79 63.59 -35.94
CA ARG A 493 -5.05 63.08 -35.39
C ARG A 493 -5.26 61.61 -35.71
N GLU A 494 -4.91 61.18 -36.92
CA GLU A 494 -4.95 59.77 -37.33
C GLU A 494 -3.93 58.93 -36.54
N GLU A 495 -2.68 59.41 -36.40
CA GLU A 495 -1.68 58.76 -35.54
C GLU A 495 -2.14 58.67 -34.08
N SER A 496 -2.75 59.73 -33.55
CA SER A 496 -3.31 59.75 -32.19
C SER A 496 -4.51 58.81 -32.02
N SER A 497 -5.35 58.64 -33.04
CA SER A 497 -6.48 57.70 -33.00
C SER A 497 -6.00 56.24 -33.05
N LEU A 498 -5.02 55.93 -33.90
CA LEU A 498 -4.37 54.60 -33.96
C LEU A 498 -3.64 54.25 -32.66
N LEU A 499 -2.91 55.20 -32.07
CA LEU A 499 -2.24 54.99 -30.79
C LEU A 499 -3.26 54.76 -29.67
N LYS A 500 -4.38 55.49 -29.69
CA LYS A 500 -5.50 55.30 -28.74
C LYS A 500 -6.15 53.92 -28.91
N GLU A 501 -6.39 53.48 -30.14
CA GLU A 501 -6.91 52.14 -30.42
C GLU A 501 -5.96 51.06 -29.88
N HIS A 502 -4.64 51.21 -30.10
CA HIS A 502 -3.64 50.26 -29.58
C HIS A 502 -3.59 50.22 -28.04
N VAL A 503 -3.71 51.37 -27.37
CA VAL A 503 -3.82 51.42 -25.90
C VAL A 503 -5.12 50.78 -25.42
N GLU A 504 -6.24 50.97 -26.14
CA GLU A 504 -7.51 50.31 -25.83
C GLU A 504 -7.47 48.79 -26.06
N THR A 505 -6.74 48.27 -27.05
CA THR A 505 -6.55 46.82 -27.23
C THR A 505 -5.66 46.25 -26.13
N GLN A 506 -4.52 46.90 -25.81
CA GLN A 506 -3.65 46.50 -24.70
C GLN A 506 -4.39 46.50 -23.35
N ALA A 507 -5.25 47.50 -23.09
CA ALA A 507 -6.07 47.55 -21.87
C ALA A 507 -7.08 46.40 -21.77
N LYS A 508 -7.67 45.98 -22.91
CA LYS A 508 -8.56 44.81 -22.98
C LYS A 508 -7.81 43.50 -22.79
N GLU A 509 -6.62 43.36 -23.35
CA GLU A 509 -5.76 42.19 -23.13
C GLU A 509 -5.33 42.09 -21.66
N LEU A 510 -4.87 43.20 -21.06
CA LEU A 510 -4.51 43.25 -19.63
C LEU A 510 -5.69 42.91 -18.71
N SER A 511 -6.92 43.32 -19.04
CA SER A 511 -8.09 42.94 -18.23
C SER A 511 -8.43 41.45 -18.35
N GLN A 512 -8.27 40.84 -19.53
CA GLN A 512 -8.42 39.39 -19.72
C GLN A 512 -7.33 38.60 -18.99
N TRP A 513 -6.06 39.05 -19.05
CA TRP A 513 -4.97 38.44 -18.28
C TRP A 513 -5.22 38.53 -16.78
N LYS A 514 -5.71 39.68 -16.27
CA LYS A 514 -6.07 39.86 -14.86
C LYS A 514 -7.18 38.89 -14.43
N GLN A 515 -8.28 38.78 -15.18
CA GLN A 515 -9.33 37.81 -14.88
C GLN A 515 -8.78 36.37 -14.88
N ARG A 516 -7.92 36.02 -15.84
CA ARG A 516 -7.32 34.68 -15.93
C ARG A 516 -6.38 34.38 -14.75
N VAL A 517 -5.71 35.38 -14.19
CA VAL A 517 -4.92 35.24 -12.95
C VAL A 517 -5.84 35.02 -11.75
N GLU A 518 -6.88 35.84 -11.58
CA GLU A 518 -7.87 35.67 -10.50
C GLU A 518 -8.54 34.27 -10.54
N GLU A 519 -8.88 33.78 -11.74
CA GLU A 519 -9.39 32.42 -11.97
C GLU A 519 -8.38 31.30 -11.69
N LEU A 520 -7.07 31.58 -11.68
CA LEU A 520 -6.03 30.61 -11.34
C LEU A 520 -5.72 30.64 -9.85
N GLU A 521 -5.68 31.81 -9.22
CA GLU A 521 -5.55 32.00 -7.77
C GLU A 521 -6.69 31.31 -7.01
N GLU A 522 -7.93 31.43 -7.49
CA GLU A 522 -9.09 30.73 -6.90
C GLU A 522 -9.00 29.20 -7.07
N LYS A 523 -8.49 28.71 -8.21
CA LYS A 523 -8.25 27.27 -8.42
C LYS A 523 -7.12 26.76 -7.53
N GLU A 524 -6.09 27.55 -7.30
CA GLU A 524 -5.01 27.24 -6.36
C GLU A 524 -5.54 27.19 -4.92
N ARG A 525 -6.35 28.17 -4.49
CA ARG A 525 -7.01 28.18 -3.18
C ARG A 525 -7.83 26.91 -2.96
N VAL A 526 -8.71 26.57 -3.90
CA VAL A 526 -9.54 25.36 -3.82
C VAL A 526 -8.69 24.07 -3.89
N ALA A 527 -7.60 24.05 -4.66
CA ALA A 527 -6.68 22.91 -4.69
C ALA A 527 -5.96 22.73 -3.33
N ASN A 528 -5.51 23.82 -2.71
CA ASN A 528 -4.88 23.80 -1.39
C ASN A 528 -5.85 23.32 -0.31
N GLU A 529 -7.09 23.82 -0.28
CA GLU A 529 -8.14 23.35 0.64
C GLU A 529 -8.45 21.87 0.47
N ASN A 530 -8.48 21.36 -0.77
CA ASN A 530 -8.64 19.93 -1.04
C ASN A 530 -7.43 19.10 -0.57
N VAL A 531 -6.20 19.60 -0.75
CA VAL A 531 -4.97 18.93 -0.27
C VAL A 531 -4.92 18.90 1.25
N GLU A 532 -5.31 19.98 1.93
CA GLU A 532 -5.42 20.03 3.39
C GLU A 532 -6.48 19.03 3.91
N GLY A 533 -7.65 18.95 3.26
CA GLY A 533 -8.68 17.96 3.57
C GLY A 533 -8.17 16.52 3.42
N LEU A 534 -7.53 16.20 2.29
CA LEU A 534 -6.93 14.88 2.08
C LEU A 534 -5.79 14.57 3.08
N MET A 535 -5.03 15.57 3.50
CA MET A 535 -3.99 15.40 4.53
C MET A 535 -4.59 15.03 5.89
N LEU A 536 -5.70 15.66 6.28
CA LEU A 536 -6.44 15.31 7.49
C LEU A 536 -6.98 13.87 7.42
N ASP A 537 -7.61 13.49 6.30
CA ASP A 537 -8.12 12.12 6.09
C ASP A 537 -7.00 11.07 6.13
N ILE A 538 -5.82 11.37 5.54
CA ILE A 538 -4.63 10.50 5.64
C ILE A 538 -4.20 10.33 7.09
N THR A 539 -4.08 11.42 7.87
CA THR A 539 -3.69 11.30 9.29
C THR A 539 -4.70 10.50 10.13
N ALA A 540 -6.00 10.68 9.88
CA ALA A 540 -7.05 9.90 10.56
C ALA A 540 -6.98 8.39 10.19
N ALA A 541 -6.68 8.08 8.92
CA ALA A 541 -6.48 6.70 8.47
C ALA A 541 -5.19 6.09 9.07
N GLU A 542 -4.10 6.84 9.21
CA GLU A 542 -2.88 6.38 9.90
C GLU A 542 -3.12 6.12 11.39
N GLU A 543 -3.89 6.97 12.07
CA GLU A 543 -4.33 6.74 13.45
C GLU A 543 -5.24 5.51 13.59
N GLU A 544 -6.07 5.21 12.58
CA GLU A 544 -6.85 3.97 12.55
C GLU A 544 -5.96 2.74 12.31
N ILE A 545 -5.07 2.78 11.33
CA ILE A 545 -4.11 1.69 11.05
C ILE A 545 -3.26 1.37 12.28
N THR A 546 -2.79 2.38 13.02
CA THR A 546 -2.02 2.16 14.25
C THR A 546 -2.87 1.53 15.36
N ARG A 547 -4.15 1.92 15.52
CA ARG A 547 -5.10 1.28 16.46
C ARG A 547 -5.33 -0.19 16.11
N TRP A 548 -5.64 -0.52 14.84
CA TRP A 548 -5.80 -1.91 14.40
C TRP A 548 -4.53 -2.74 14.57
N LYS A 549 -3.35 -2.17 14.28
CA LYS A 549 -2.06 -2.81 14.48
C LYS A 549 -1.78 -3.14 15.94
N VAL A 550 -2.11 -2.25 16.88
CA VAL A 550 -1.97 -2.50 18.32
C VAL A 550 -2.95 -3.58 18.78
N ALA A 551 -4.21 -3.55 18.34
CA ALA A 551 -5.19 -4.58 18.66
C ALA A 551 -4.74 -5.98 18.18
N ALA A 552 -4.30 -6.09 16.93
CA ALA A 552 -3.79 -7.35 16.37
C ALA A 552 -2.53 -7.86 17.10
N GLN A 553 -1.64 -6.97 17.56
CA GLN A 553 -0.49 -7.34 18.38
C GLN A 553 -0.90 -7.85 19.78
N GLN A 554 -1.91 -7.25 20.40
CA GLN A 554 -2.44 -7.70 21.69
C GLN A 554 -3.14 -9.07 21.55
N GLU A 555 -3.93 -9.27 20.50
CA GLU A 555 -4.58 -10.55 20.21
C GLU A 555 -3.56 -11.66 19.92
N ALA A 556 -2.53 -11.38 19.11
CA ALA A 556 -1.43 -12.33 18.88
C ALA A 556 -0.65 -12.67 20.17
N ALA A 557 -0.45 -11.71 21.06
CA ALA A 557 0.18 -11.94 22.37
C ALA A 557 -0.72 -12.79 23.30
N ALA A 558 -2.03 -12.55 23.31
CA ALA A 558 -3.00 -13.34 24.05
C ALA A 558 -3.08 -14.78 23.52
N GLY A 559 -3.17 -14.96 22.19
CA GLY A 559 -3.15 -16.28 21.55
C GLY A 559 -1.90 -17.07 21.88
N LYS A 560 -0.72 -16.43 21.89
CA LYS A 560 0.54 -17.05 22.32
C LYS A 560 0.54 -17.46 23.80
N ALA A 561 -0.07 -16.68 24.68
CA ALA A 561 -0.20 -17.04 26.10
C ALA A 561 -1.09 -18.28 26.29
N VAL A 562 -2.21 -18.36 25.56
CA VAL A 562 -3.10 -19.53 25.54
C VAL A 562 -2.38 -20.75 24.95
N GLU A 563 -1.61 -20.61 23.87
CA GLU A 563 -0.80 -21.69 23.31
C GLU A 563 0.20 -22.24 24.34
N GLN A 564 0.87 -21.36 25.08
CA GLN A 564 1.80 -21.74 26.15
C GLN A 564 1.11 -22.48 27.30
N GLU A 565 -0.10 -22.05 27.69
CA GLU A 565 -0.89 -22.75 28.70
C GLU A 565 -1.32 -24.13 28.21
N CYS A 566 -1.88 -24.24 27.01
CA CYS A 566 -2.25 -25.51 26.38
C CYS A 566 -1.04 -26.46 26.26
N ALA A 567 0.15 -25.94 25.90
CA ALA A 567 1.38 -26.72 25.85
C ALA A 567 1.80 -27.24 27.25
N ALA A 568 1.66 -26.42 28.29
CA ALA A 568 1.93 -26.81 29.67
C ALA A 568 0.93 -27.87 30.18
N GLN A 569 -0.37 -27.71 29.89
CA GLN A 569 -1.40 -28.69 30.21
C GLN A 569 -1.14 -30.03 29.49
N LEU A 570 -0.81 -30.00 28.19
CA LEU A 570 -0.44 -31.19 27.42
C LEU A 570 0.82 -31.88 27.96
N ALA A 571 1.83 -31.12 28.42
CA ALA A 571 3.02 -31.68 29.05
C ALA A 571 2.68 -32.37 30.38
N ALA A 572 1.84 -31.76 31.23
CA ALA A 572 1.38 -32.35 32.47
C ALA A 572 0.56 -33.64 32.25
N VAL A 573 -0.37 -33.64 31.29
CA VAL A 573 -1.17 -34.83 30.93
C VAL A 573 -0.28 -35.94 30.37
N ARG A 574 0.71 -35.62 29.53
CA ARG A 574 1.70 -36.61 29.06
C ARG A 574 2.50 -37.20 30.21
N GLN A 575 2.95 -36.40 31.17
CA GLN A 575 3.66 -36.90 32.34
C GLN A 575 2.79 -37.82 33.21
N GLN A 576 1.51 -37.48 33.42
CA GLN A 576 0.56 -38.34 34.12
C GLN A 576 0.30 -39.64 33.36
N LEU A 577 0.23 -39.61 32.03
CA LEU A 577 0.06 -40.80 31.19
C LEU A 577 1.27 -41.74 31.28
N GLU A 578 2.51 -41.24 31.23
CA GLU A 578 3.69 -42.08 31.40
C GLU A 578 3.78 -42.67 32.81
N ALA A 579 3.51 -41.87 33.85
CA ALA A 579 3.44 -42.39 35.23
C ALA A 579 2.36 -43.48 35.41
N ALA A 580 1.21 -43.33 34.74
CA ALA A 580 0.16 -44.35 34.75
C ALA A 580 0.57 -45.62 33.99
N LYS A 581 1.27 -45.49 32.85
CA LYS A 581 1.84 -46.65 32.11
C LYS A 581 2.87 -47.39 32.95
N GLU A 582 3.79 -46.69 33.60
CA GLU A 582 4.79 -47.28 34.51
C GLU A 582 4.11 -48.03 35.66
N ALA A 583 3.09 -47.43 36.28
CA ALA A 583 2.29 -48.08 37.32
C ALA A 583 1.59 -49.36 36.80
N VAL A 584 1.02 -49.34 35.60
CA VAL A 584 0.40 -50.52 34.97
C VAL A 584 1.44 -51.61 34.67
N LEU A 585 2.65 -51.26 34.23
CA LEU A 585 3.75 -52.21 34.02
C LEU A 585 4.22 -52.83 35.35
N GLU A 586 4.30 -52.05 36.43
CA GLU A 586 4.57 -52.53 37.79
C GLU A 586 3.49 -53.49 38.29
N PHE A 587 2.21 -53.15 38.12
CA PHE A 587 1.10 -54.04 38.49
C PHE A 587 1.06 -55.31 37.63
N GLY A 588 1.39 -55.21 36.34
CA GLY A 588 1.54 -56.36 35.45
C GLY A 588 2.66 -57.30 35.89
N ARG A 589 3.82 -56.77 36.28
CA ARG A 589 4.92 -57.57 36.87
C ARG A 589 4.50 -58.25 38.17
N LYS A 590 3.82 -57.52 39.07
CA LYS A 590 3.28 -58.07 40.34
C LYS A 590 2.21 -59.13 40.11
N LEU A 591 1.42 -59.03 39.04
CA LEU A 591 0.42 -60.03 38.68
C LEU A 591 1.10 -61.31 38.17
N LYS A 592 2.06 -61.20 37.25
CA LYS A 592 2.84 -62.35 36.76
C LYS A 592 3.55 -63.11 37.89
N PHE A 593 4.19 -62.40 38.82
CA PHE A 593 4.80 -63.03 39.99
C PHE A 593 3.79 -63.82 40.84
N LYS A 594 2.56 -63.30 40.99
CA LYS A 594 1.48 -64.02 41.70
C LYS A 594 0.95 -65.22 40.92
N GLU A 595 0.88 -65.12 39.59
CA GLU A 595 0.50 -66.20 38.67
C GLU A 595 1.53 -67.34 38.74
N GLU A 596 2.83 -67.03 38.58
CA GLU A 596 3.94 -67.97 38.73
C GLU A 596 3.98 -68.62 40.13
N THR A 597 3.70 -67.84 41.18
CA THR A 597 3.59 -68.37 42.56
C THR A 597 2.39 -69.31 42.72
N ALA A 598 1.26 -69.01 42.07
CA ALA A 598 0.07 -69.87 42.10
C ALA A 598 0.31 -71.17 41.32
N ASP A 599 0.93 -71.11 40.15
CA ASP A 599 1.31 -72.28 39.35
C ASP A 599 2.30 -73.17 40.11
N ALA A 600 3.31 -72.59 40.76
CA ALA A 600 4.23 -73.33 41.62
C ALA A 600 3.52 -74.01 42.80
N ALA A 601 2.55 -73.33 43.43
CA ALA A 601 1.73 -73.90 44.51
C ALA A 601 0.80 -75.03 44.00
N MET A 602 0.22 -74.89 42.82
CA MET A 602 -0.59 -75.95 42.19
C MET A 602 0.28 -77.17 41.83
N ALA A 603 1.46 -76.96 41.23
CA ALA A 603 2.40 -78.04 40.92
C ALA A 603 2.90 -78.76 42.18
N ALA A 604 3.16 -78.02 43.27
CA ALA A 604 3.50 -78.59 44.57
C ALA A 604 2.35 -79.42 45.16
N ARG A 605 1.09 -78.94 45.06
CA ARG A 605 -0.09 -79.70 45.50
C ARG A 605 -0.25 -80.99 44.70
N ASP A 606 -0.12 -80.94 43.39
CA ASP A 606 -0.19 -82.10 42.50
C ASP A 606 0.91 -83.13 42.80
N ALA A 607 2.13 -82.66 43.11
CA ALA A 607 3.23 -83.52 43.55
C ALA A 607 2.94 -84.19 44.90
N ALA A 608 2.37 -83.44 45.86
CA ALA A 608 1.94 -83.97 47.15
C ALA A 608 0.80 -85.00 47.01
N GLU A 609 -0.20 -84.74 46.17
CA GLU A 609 -1.27 -85.69 45.84
C GLU A 609 -0.74 -86.98 45.21
N LYS A 610 0.21 -86.87 44.26
CA LYS A 610 0.88 -88.04 43.65
C LYS A 610 1.66 -88.84 44.70
N SER A 611 2.38 -88.16 45.61
CA SER A 611 3.11 -88.79 46.72
C SER A 611 2.16 -89.53 47.68
N LEU A 612 1.04 -88.91 48.04
CA LEU A 612 0.00 -89.51 48.88
C LEU A 612 -0.61 -90.76 48.23
N ARG A 613 -0.98 -90.71 46.95
CA ARG A 613 -1.50 -91.87 46.21
C ARG A 613 -0.47 -93.02 46.16
N LEU A 614 0.83 -92.72 46.05
CA LEU A 614 1.88 -93.73 46.13
C LEU A 614 2.02 -94.32 47.55
N ALA A 615 1.83 -93.51 48.60
CA ALA A 615 1.81 -93.99 49.99
C ALA A 615 0.59 -94.90 50.24
N ASP A 616 -0.61 -94.51 49.79
CA ASP A 616 -1.83 -95.32 49.91
C ASP A 616 -1.70 -96.67 49.18
N LEU A 617 -1.10 -96.68 47.98
CA LEU A 617 -0.86 -97.89 47.19
C LEU A 617 0.24 -98.78 47.79
N ARG A 618 1.23 -98.21 48.48
CA ARG A 618 2.16 -98.98 49.33
C ARG A 618 1.44 -99.55 50.55
N ALA A 619 0.57 -98.78 51.18
CA ALA A 619 -0.19 -99.20 52.36
C ALA A 619 -1.22 -100.29 52.02
N SER A 620 -1.86 -100.26 50.85
CA SER A 620 -2.73 -101.35 50.40
C SER A 620 -1.94 -102.64 50.20
N ARG A 621 -0.82 -102.61 49.45
CA ARG A 621 0.06 -103.77 49.26
C ARG A 621 0.58 -104.37 50.58
N LEU A 622 0.79 -103.53 51.59
CA LEU A 622 1.17 -103.99 52.93
C LEU A 622 -0.02 -104.65 53.66
N ARG A 623 -1.24 -104.13 53.52
CA ARG A 623 -2.46 -104.79 54.04
C ARG A 623 -2.70 -106.13 53.34
N ASP A 624 -2.66 -106.17 52.01
CA ASP A 624 -2.82 -107.41 51.23
C ASP A 624 -1.83 -108.50 51.69
N LYS A 625 -0.58 -108.09 51.97
CA LYS A 625 0.47 -108.99 52.47
C LYS A 625 0.26 -109.42 53.93
N VAL A 626 -0.31 -108.57 54.78
CA VAL A 626 -0.70 -108.93 56.16
C VAL A 626 -1.90 -109.88 56.15
N GLU A 627 -2.89 -109.66 55.28
CA GLU A 627 -4.04 -110.56 55.09
C GLU A 627 -3.58 -111.94 54.60
N GLU A 628 -2.68 -112.01 53.62
CA GLU A 628 -2.09 -113.27 53.15
C GLU A 628 -1.25 -113.98 54.24
N LEU A 629 -0.46 -113.24 55.03
CA LEU A 629 0.25 -113.84 56.18
C LEU A 629 -0.71 -114.32 57.28
N THR A 630 -1.84 -113.64 57.47
CA THR A 630 -2.90 -114.05 58.40
C THR A 630 -3.58 -115.33 57.92
N ARG A 631 -3.91 -115.41 56.62
CA ARG A 631 -4.43 -116.63 55.98
C ARG A 631 -3.44 -117.81 56.11
N GLN A 632 -2.15 -117.57 55.94
CA GLN A 632 -1.12 -118.60 56.14
C GLN A 632 -1.01 -119.05 57.59
N LEU A 633 -1.22 -118.16 58.58
CA LEU A 633 -1.29 -118.54 59.99
C LEU A 633 -2.55 -119.36 60.29
N GLU A 634 -3.72 -118.97 59.76
CA GLU A 634 -4.97 -119.73 59.88
C GLU A 634 -4.88 -121.12 59.21
N GLU A 635 -4.21 -121.22 58.07
CA GLU A 635 -3.94 -122.50 57.39
C GLU A 635 -2.95 -123.38 58.15
N LEU A 636 -1.97 -122.80 58.86
CA LEU A 636 -1.06 -123.55 59.73
C LEU A 636 -1.77 -124.04 61.00
N ASP A 637 -2.54 -123.19 61.68
CA ASP A 637 -3.32 -123.53 62.88
C ASP A 637 -4.39 -124.61 62.55
N GLY A 638 -5.03 -124.47 61.39
CA GLY A 638 -5.92 -125.49 60.83
C GLY A 638 -5.22 -126.83 60.50
N ARG A 639 -3.92 -126.82 60.20
CA ARG A 639 -3.14 -128.02 59.86
C ARG A 639 -2.50 -128.70 61.08
N GLU A 640 -2.22 -127.96 62.16
CA GLU A 640 -1.65 -128.51 63.41
C GLU A 640 -2.65 -129.34 64.24
N THR A 641 -3.96 -129.24 63.98
CA THR A 641 -4.98 -130.01 64.71
C THR A 641 -5.04 -131.52 64.38
N SER A 642 -4.13 -132.05 63.55
CA SER A 642 -4.17 -133.45 63.09
C SER A 642 -2.85 -134.26 63.25
N THR A 643 -2.00 -133.96 64.23
CA THR A 643 -1.16 -135.02 64.84
C THR A 643 -0.81 -134.77 66.32
N THR A 644 -0.99 -135.78 67.16
CA THR A 644 -0.93 -135.66 68.62
C THR A 644 0.49 -135.62 69.20
N GLY A 645 0.77 -134.55 69.97
CA GLY A 645 1.52 -134.66 71.23
C GLY A 645 3.02 -134.37 71.24
N LEU A 646 3.45 -133.69 72.32
CA LEU A 646 4.82 -133.60 72.84
C LEU A 646 5.89 -132.94 71.95
N ASN A 647 6.13 -131.64 72.17
CA ASN A 647 7.41 -131.19 72.74
C ASN A 647 7.45 -129.69 73.07
N ARG A 648 8.25 -129.35 74.08
CA ARG A 648 8.76 -127.99 74.33
C ARG A 648 10.28 -128.08 74.24
N PRO A 649 10.96 -127.24 73.44
CA PRO A 649 11.92 -126.37 74.10
C PRO A 649 12.12 -124.97 73.46
N ARG A 650 12.21 -123.98 74.35
CA ARG A 650 13.22 -122.89 74.43
C ARG A 650 13.69 -122.17 73.15
N TYR A 651 13.42 -120.87 73.14
CA TYR A 651 14.29 -119.75 72.74
C TYR A 651 15.04 -119.82 71.40
N MET A 652 14.68 -118.90 70.50
CA MET A 652 15.68 -118.09 69.80
C MET A 652 15.34 -116.61 69.90
N CYS A 653 16.32 -115.84 70.35
CA CYS A 653 16.38 -114.39 70.26
C CYS A 653 16.89 -113.99 68.86
N TRP A 654 16.37 -112.90 68.27
CA TRP A 654 17.03 -111.93 67.37
C TRP A 654 16.01 -110.86 66.90
N PRO A 655 16.39 -109.66 66.41
CA PRO A 655 17.04 -108.61 67.20
C PRO A 655 16.28 -107.26 67.14
N TRP A 656 16.33 -106.47 68.21
CA TRP A 656 15.80 -105.09 68.22
C TRP A 656 16.84 -104.08 67.69
N GLN A 657 17.24 -104.19 66.42
CA GLN A 657 18.32 -103.37 65.83
C GLN A 657 17.99 -102.68 64.49
N TRP A 658 16.70 -102.53 64.14
CA TRP A 658 16.26 -101.89 62.88
C TRP A 658 15.33 -100.68 63.05
N LEU A 659 15.13 -100.20 64.28
CA LEU A 659 14.65 -98.84 64.54
C LEU A 659 15.83 -98.07 65.15
N GLY A 660 16.50 -97.26 64.33
CA GLY A 660 17.67 -96.47 64.70
C GLY A 660 17.34 -95.33 65.66
N LEU A 661 17.02 -95.70 66.90
CA LEU A 661 16.71 -94.80 68.01
C LEU A 661 17.68 -95.08 69.17
N ASP A 662 18.97 -94.78 68.93
CA ASP A 662 19.86 -94.50 70.05
C ASP A 662 19.49 -93.16 70.68
N SER A 663 19.67 -93.09 71.99
CA SER A 663 18.80 -92.29 72.85
C SER A 663 19.55 -91.22 73.67
N VAL A 664 18.84 -90.12 73.93
CA VAL A 664 19.10 -89.14 75.01
C VAL A 664 20.40 -88.31 74.94
N GLY A 665 20.27 -87.00 74.75
CA GLY A 665 21.39 -86.06 74.92
C GLY A 665 21.03 -84.59 74.72
N MET A 666 21.09 -83.81 75.79
CA MET A 666 20.81 -82.36 75.85
C MET A 666 21.77 -81.51 74.98
N ARG A 667 21.29 -80.32 74.56
CA ARG A 667 22.03 -79.03 74.50
C ARG A 667 23.04 -78.77 73.34
N ARG A 668 22.64 -77.84 72.45
CA ARG A 668 23.39 -76.70 71.82
C ARG A 668 24.80 -76.90 71.21
N VAL A 669 24.95 -76.37 69.97
CA VAL A 669 26.06 -75.49 69.49
C VAL A 669 27.41 -76.22 69.18
N GLU A 670 28.15 -76.00 68.08
CA GLU A 670 28.17 -74.93 67.04
C GLU A 670 28.82 -75.40 65.70
N THR A 671 28.51 -74.68 64.61
CA THR A 671 29.32 -74.39 63.38
C THR A 671 29.97 -75.42 62.43
N GLN A 672 30.05 -74.97 61.16
CA GLN A 672 30.94 -75.34 60.03
C GLN A 672 30.72 -76.68 59.29
N GLN A 673 30.95 -76.82 57.97
CA GLN A 673 31.13 -75.86 56.83
C GLN A 673 31.18 -76.65 55.50
N GLU A 674 30.77 -76.04 54.36
CA GLU A 674 30.90 -76.52 52.95
C GLU A 674 30.15 -77.84 52.58
N GLY A 675 29.61 -78.07 51.38
CA GLY A 675 29.43 -77.37 50.10
C GLY A 675 28.97 -78.41 49.04
N ALA A 676 28.37 -78.14 47.88
CA ALA A 676 27.89 -76.91 47.22
C ALA A 676 26.89 -77.28 46.07
N ASN A 677 26.51 -76.29 45.25
CA ASN A 677 25.72 -76.34 43.99
C ASN A 677 24.20 -76.59 44.14
N GLU A 678 23.26 -75.90 43.48
CA GLU A 678 23.10 -74.70 42.60
C GLU A 678 21.62 -74.83 42.11
N MET A 679 20.80 -73.85 41.75
CA MET A 679 20.94 -72.42 41.39
C MET A 679 19.96 -71.62 42.27
N GLU A 680 20.38 -70.57 42.99
CA GLU A 680 20.56 -69.18 42.52
C GLU A 680 19.26 -68.43 42.17
N LEU A 681 18.82 -67.64 43.16
CA LEU A 681 17.93 -66.49 43.03
C LEU A 681 18.73 -65.30 42.48
N SER A 682 18.10 -64.41 41.70
CA SER A 682 18.68 -63.12 41.33
C SER A 682 17.75 -61.98 41.72
N GLU A 683 18.29 -61.01 42.46
CA GLU A 683 17.64 -59.74 42.78
C GLU A 683 17.63 -58.79 41.55
N PRO A 684 16.74 -57.77 41.51
CA PRO A 684 16.64 -56.86 40.38
C PRO A 684 17.73 -55.77 40.40
N LEU A 685 18.20 -55.38 39.22
CA LEU A 685 18.96 -54.15 39.02
C LEU A 685 18.02 -52.92 38.89
N LEU A 686 18.57 -51.76 39.23
CA LEU A 686 18.02 -50.42 38.94
C LEU A 686 17.88 -50.16 37.43
#